data_AF-A0A957H1L8-F1
#
_entry.id   AF-A0A957H1L8-F1
#
_cell.length_a   1.000
_cell.length_b   1.000
_cell.length_c   1.000
_cell.angle_alpha   90.00
_cell.angle_beta   90.00
_cell.angle_gamma   90.00
#
_symmetry.space_group_name_H-M   'P 1'
#
loop_
_entity.id
_entity.type
_entity.pdbx_description
1 polymer ?
#
loop_
_entity_poly.entity_id
_entity_poly.type
_entity_poly.pdbx_seq_one_letter_code
_entity_poly.pdbx_strand_id
1 'polypeptide(L)'
;MTVFRLNRKSDAMRERALPVVHRYRPLFILLIWAALALFLYRIDGQSFWRDEALSVLRARQDWLSQWQNQNVIDGVASPDLHPPLYFLLLTGWRSLLGESEFSYRLFSLFSQLLGLATLARLTKAMGSGALSWTLALLSPFLWWYAQEARMYALMFWLGTLILLLLWRLLQVEKPGRYQYAAILGLLLLLTLIHYSGGFLLAFVLMVFLWRLRPSWSLIALAGGLLLVVVVAIVVVLDQRLFTLTLTGLTPAAWFRILNESVRTFSLGSAQAAFHLRWELLPFLTLFVVSLVQTVKQGWEQGEWRPLFFTSGGFLLLSLIFAAGSIVQVTFGNPRHFTLLAPFWFLALAHGVRVIWGWYRPVALALFLLCSFFSFQALQTAIQDPPQIRDDMRGLAHYLDPLRQPGDVIVFHDAAMMAIYEIYALPELPARAIPAIFMSDDTLIRQSFHDFTAGHDRVWVVTGLMGPTGVIDILRHEWVKQNSVSFPASWSGLHLALYTRPLASTELPATAEPLAESLSLNNIDIIGIGAIPVRGQVPGQWWSVYWTEPAGAAGADSNVCLRLRDPEGTVWSESCQQLSDARPFETQAIYERVFWLPYPTGLPPLTYSLELAAGDQVVLLLSKQIAATLAPGDESPLLQGEQTDLWTFEWAAPDFRAGAWALGNFIWQAGASIDQEPMVRIRLVDWLGRSVAETMQTLGPDSYPPAAWSPGQLVRQPLALSLPFTLAGRYRLQVNLPGTDDWQTVASTTIVGWPKLTELPEGIEPVAEAFTFGDTIELLAYTSEQQGDDLHLTLYWRSANPPPEDYIVFIHLAEAGQPPLAQTSSGPANWTRPVSSWRPDEIIVDQHTIVLPSPLPANAALWVGLYSPADPNSRLPAAQAGVPLPNQLAPLGRPGESGP
;
A
#
# COMPACT_ATOMS: atom_id res chain seq x y z
N MET A 1 32.61 -37.88 78.97
CA MET A 1 32.93 -37.78 77.53
C MET A 1 31.68 -38.10 76.74
N THR A 2 31.05 -37.28 75.90
CA THR A 2 31.01 -35.83 75.60
C THR A 2 29.70 -35.75 74.79
N VAL A 3 28.57 -35.33 75.37
CA VAL A 3 28.00 -33.96 75.31
C VAL A 3 27.43 -33.61 73.91
N PHE A 4 26.22 -33.06 73.68
CA PHE A 4 25.04 -32.68 74.47
C PHE A 4 23.91 -32.32 73.46
N ARG A 5 22.66 -32.39 73.94
CA ARG A 5 21.45 -31.59 73.65
C ARG A 5 21.45 -30.56 72.49
N LEU A 6 20.30 -30.47 71.79
CA LEU A 6 19.23 -29.45 71.96
C LEU A 6 18.23 -29.62 70.78
N ASN A 7 16.94 -29.91 70.95
CA ASN A 7 15.83 -29.19 71.61
C ASN A 7 14.94 -28.45 70.58
N ARG A 8 13.66 -28.85 70.60
CA ARG A 8 12.43 -28.12 70.24
C ARG A 8 12.62 -26.66 69.83
N LYS A 9 12.32 -26.34 68.56
CA LYS A 9 11.60 -25.14 68.08
C LYS A 9 11.66 -25.07 66.54
N SER A 10 10.65 -25.61 65.83
CA SER A 10 10.36 -25.16 64.45
C SER A 10 8.92 -25.40 63.97
N ASP A 11 8.03 -25.98 64.79
CA ASP A 11 6.58 -26.04 64.50
C ASP A 11 5.83 -24.70 64.65
N ALA A 12 6.54 -23.57 64.73
CA ALA A 12 5.98 -22.22 64.79
C ALA A 12 6.22 -21.36 63.53
N MET A 13 6.49 -21.99 62.37
CA MET A 13 6.72 -21.28 61.09
C MET A 13 5.78 -21.74 59.94
N ARG A 14 4.59 -22.27 60.25
CA ARG A 14 3.59 -22.63 59.22
C ARG A 14 2.44 -21.63 59.00
N GLU A 15 2.38 -20.50 59.71
CA GLU A 15 1.34 -19.48 59.50
C GLU A 15 1.85 -18.03 59.63
N ARG A 16 2.77 -17.64 58.76
CA ARG A 16 2.90 -16.24 58.34
C ARG A 16 3.01 -16.17 56.82
N ALA A 17 1.91 -16.55 56.15
CA ALA A 17 1.64 -16.06 54.82
C ALA A 17 1.60 -14.52 54.91
N LEU A 18 2.67 -13.88 54.43
CA LEU A 18 2.81 -12.43 54.37
C LEU A 18 1.53 -11.81 53.77
N PRO A 19 0.87 -10.85 54.46
CA PRO A 19 -0.35 -10.16 53.97
C PRO A 19 -0.06 -9.17 52.83
N VAL A 20 0.96 -9.44 52.02
CA VAL A 20 1.46 -8.56 50.96
C VAL A 20 0.65 -8.73 49.66
N VAL A 21 -0.08 -9.84 49.50
CA VAL A 21 -0.86 -10.11 48.28
C VAL A 21 -2.11 -9.23 48.17
N HIS A 22 -2.66 -8.72 49.27
CA HIS A 22 -3.83 -7.82 49.24
C HIS A 22 -3.44 -6.35 48.95
N ARG A 23 -2.25 -5.91 49.34
CA ARG A 23 -1.85 -4.49 49.28
C ARG A 23 -1.59 -3.96 47.86
N TYR A 24 -1.25 -4.84 46.91
CA TYR A 24 -0.91 -4.46 45.52
C TYR A 24 -1.95 -4.90 44.47
N ARG A 25 -3.03 -5.56 44.89
CA ARG A 25 -4.18 -5.87 44.01
C ARG A 25 -4.76 -4.63 43.30
N PRO A 26 -5.03 -3.50 43.99
CA PRO A 26 -5.59 -2.33 43.31
C PRO A 26 -4.62 -1.75 42.28
N LEU A 27 -3.31 -1.71 42.55
CA LEU A 27 -2.30 -1.27 41.59
C LEU A 27 -2.25 -2.17 40.36
N PHE A 28 -2.31 -3.49 40.53
CA PHE A 28 -2.34 -4.43 39.41
C PHE A 28 -3.61 -4.29 38.56
N ILE A 29 -4.77 -4.08 39.19
CA ILE A 29 -6.03 -3.81 38.50
C ILE A 29 -5.93 -2.49 37.73
N LEU A 30 -5.41 -1.42 38.36
CA LEU A 30 -5.20 -0.13 37.71
C LEU A 30 -4.30 -0.25 36.48
N LEU A 31 -3.20 -1.00 36.58
CA LEU A 31 -2.29 -1.20 35.46
C LEU A 31 -2.93 -2.04 34.33
N ILE A 32 -3.81 -2.99 34.63
CA ILE A 32 -4.62 -3.69 33.60
C ILE A 32 -5.61 -2.73 32.94
N TRP A 33 -6.27 -1.85 33.69
CA TRP A 33 -7.16 -0.84 33.12
C TRP A 33 -6.40 0.16 32.24
N ALA A 34 -5.21 0.58 32.66
CA ALA A 34 -4.34 1.42 31.84
C ALA A 34 -3.90 0.70 30.56
N ALA A 35 -3.57 -0.60 30.65
CA ALA A 35 -3.27 -1.44 29.49
C ALA A 35 -4.46 -1.55 28.52
N LEU A 36 -5.66 -1.79 29.07
CA LEU A 36 -6.89 -1.87 28.29
C LEU A 36 -7.19 -0.55 27.59
N ALA A 37 -7.10 0.59 28.30
CA ALA A 37 -7.31 1.91 27.71
C ALA A 37 -6.29 2.19 26.59
N LEU A 38 -5.02 1.87 26.83
CA LEU A 38 -3.94 2.02 25.85
C LEU A 38 -4.16 1.14 24.60
N PHE A 39 -4.68 -0.07 24.77
CA PHE A 39 -4.89 -1.00 23.67
C PHE A 39 -6.22 -0.76 22.94
N LEU A 40 -7.22 -0.16 23.60
CA LEU A 40 -8.47 0.29 22.97
C LEU A 40 -8.30 1.59 22.19
N TYR A 41 -7.28 2.40 22.51
CA TYR A 41 -7.04 3.67 21.85
C TYR A 41 -6.95 3.50 20.33
N ARG A 42 -7.91 4.10 19.61
CA ARG A 42 -8.05 4.07 18.14
C ARG A 42 -8.09 2.67 17.52
N ILE A 43 -8.64 1.68 18.22
CA ILE A 43 -8.70 0.30 17.74
C ILE A 43 -9.46 0.14 16.40
N ASP A 44 -10.38 1.04 16.07
CA ASP A 44 -11.16 1.13 14.82
C ASP A 44 -10.78 2.36 13.97
N GLY A 45 -9.70 3.07 14.36
CA GLY A 45 -9.27 4.28 13.67
C GLY A 45 -8.78 4.04 12.24
N GLN A 46 -8.22 2.85 11.96
CA GLN A 46 -7.71 2.46 10.65
C GLN A 46 -8.59 1.37 10.01
N SER A 47 -8.75 1.42 8.68
CA SER A 47 -9.37 0.34 7.91
C SER A 47 -8.67 -1.02 8.12
N PHE A 48 -9.36 -2.11 7.84
CA PHE A 48 -8.72 -3.40 7.56
C PHE A 48 -7.73 -3.26 6.42
N TRP A 49 -6.47 -3.61 6.69
CA TRP A 49 -5.47 -3.85 5.66
C TRP A 49 -5.53 -5.31 5.18
N ARG A 50 -4.77 -5.62 4.13
CA ARG A 50 -4.78 -6.91 3.41
C ARG A 50 -4.96 -8.14 4.29
N ASP A 51 -4.09 -8.34 5.27
CA ASP A 51 -4.11 -9.58 6.07
C ASP A 51 -5.28 -9.66 7.05
N GLU A 52 -5.77 -8.52 7.56
CA GLU A 52 -6.97 -8.48 8.41
C GLU A 52 -8.23 -8.77 7.59
N ALA A 53 -8.35 -8.15 6.40
CA ALA A 53 -9.48 -8.34 5.53
C ALA A 53 -9.64 -9.80 5.09
N LEU A 54 -8.52 -10.49 4.81
CA LEU A 54 -8.54 -11.94 4.54
C LEU A 54 -9.09 -12.75 5.72
N SER A 55 -8.79 -12.37 6.97
CA SER A 55 -9.40 -13.00 8.15
C SER A 55 -10.91 -12.76 8.21
N VAL A 56 -11.36 -11.55 7.89
CA VAL A 56 -12.77 -11.15 7.89
C VAL A 56 -13.55 -11.92 6.82
N LEU A 57 -13.05 -11.94 5.58
CA LEU A 57 -13.63 -12.67 4.46
C LEU A 57 -13.74 -14.16 4.76
N ARG A 58 -12.68 -14.74 5.33
CA ARG A 58 -12.69 -16.15 5.70
C ARG A 58 -13.69 -16.44 6.82
N ALA A 59 -13.83 -15.55 7.79
CA ALA A 59 -14.85 -15.69 8.82
C ALA A 59 -16.29 -15.56 8.27
N ARG A 60 -16.49 -14.86 7.14
CA ARG A 60 -17.79 -14.74 6.44
C ARG A 60 -18.19 -16.00 5.68
N GLN A 61 -17.25 -16.84 5.26
CA GLN A 61 -17.51 -18.09 4.53
C GLN A 61 -18.22 -19.13 5.40
N ASP A 62 -18.79 -20.15 4.76
CA ASP A 62 -19.46 -21.24 5.45
C ASP A 62 -18.49 -22.11 6.27
N TRP A 63 -19.02 -22.76 7.29
CA TRP A 63 -18.20 -23.52 8.24
C TRP A 63 -17.46 -24.70 7.58
N LEU A 64 -18.01 -25.30 6.53
CA LEU A 64 -17.44 -26.49 5.89
C LEU A 64 -16.23 -26.09 5.05
N SER A 65 -16.35 -25.03 4.24
CA SER A 65 -15.24 -24.44 3.48
C SER A 65 -14.10 -24.03 4.41
N GLN A 66 -14.43 -23.35 5.52
CA GLN A 66 -13.44 -23.00 6.53
C GLN A 66 -12.75 -24.24 7.12
N TRP A 67 -13.51 -25.26 7.53
CA TRP A 67 -12.97 -26.49 8.12
C TRP A 67 -12.07 -27.27 7.14
N GLN A 68 -12.41 -27.26 5.85
CA GLN A 68 -11.59 -27.84 4.77
C GLN A 68 -10.35 -27.00 4.44
N ASN A 69 -10.10 -25.94 5.20
CA ASN A 69 -9.00 -25.01 5.01
C ASN A 69 -9.04 -24.27 3.67
N GLN A 70 -10.24 -24.07 3.11
CA GLN A 70 -10.44 -23.35 1.87
C GLN A 70 -10.72 -21.87 2.15
N ASN A 71 -10.25 -21.03 1.24
CA ASN A 71 -10.55 -19.62 1.15
C ASN A 71 -11.05 -19.33 -0.27
N VAL A 72 -12.31 -18.92 -0.37
CA VAL A 72 -12.97 -18.57 -1.63
C VAL A 72 -12.95 -17.05 -1.79
N ILE A 73 -12.22 -16.58 -2.78
CA ILE A 73 -12.20 -15.17 -3.18
C ILE A 73 -12.46 -15.14 -4.68
N ASP A 74 -13.39 -14.29 -5.11
CA ASP A 74 -13.80 -14.19 -6.52
C ASP A 74 -14.25 -15.54 -7.12
N GLY A 75 -14.97 -16.34 -6.34
CA GLY A 75 -15.44 -17.68 -6.74
C GLY A 75 -14.35 -18.77 -6.85
N VAL A 76 -13.08 -18.43 -6.64
CA VAL A 76 -11.96 -19.37 -6.71
C VAL A 76 -11.61 -19.88 -5.32
N ALA A 77 -11.78 -21.19 -5.10
CA ALA A 77 -11.35 -21.84 -3.86
C ALA A 77 -9.85 -22.11 -3.86
N SER A 78 -9.16 -21.64 -2.83
CA SER A 78 -7.73 -21.84 -2.61
C SER A 78 -7.46 -22.35 -1.21
N PRO A 79 -6.45 -23.21 -0.99
CA PRO A 79 -6.04 -23.56 0.37
C PRO A 79 -5.35 -22.36 1.03
N ASP A 80 -5.72 -22.06 2.27
CA ASP A 80 -5.03 -21.02 3.04
C ASP A 80 -3.75 -21.58 3.68
N LEU A 81 -2.74 -20.72 3.83
CA LEU A 81 -1.50 -21.03 4.54
C LEU A 81 -1.75 -21.37 6.03
N HIS A 82 -2.76 -20.74 6.63
CA HIS A 82 -3.05 -20.86 8.06
C HIS A 82 -4.16 -21.87 8.32
N PRO A 83 -3.95 -22.78 9.28
CA PRO A 83 -4.96 -23.73 9.74
C PRO A 83 -6.29 -23.10 10.19
N PRO A 84 -7.41 -23.84 10.16
CA PRO A 84 -8.75 -23.25 10.13
C PRO A 84 -9.30 -22.79 11.48
N LEU A 85 -8.74 -23.23 12.61
CA LEU A 85 -9.38 -23.04 13.93
C LEU A 85 -9.51 -21.56 14.32
N TYR A 86 -8.54 -20.73 13.95
CA TYR A 86 -8.62 -19.29 14.24
C TYR A 86 -9.86 -18.65 13.58
N PHE A 87 -10.10 -18.94 12.31
CA PHE A 87 -11.19 -18.34 11.53
C PHE A 87 -12.56 -18.85 11.98
N LEU A 88 -12.64 -20.11 12.41
CA LEU A 88 -13.85 -20.68 13.03
C LEU A 88 -14.17 -20.00 14.36
N LEU A 89 -13.16 -19.76 15.20
CA LEU A 89 -13.34 -18.99 16.44
C LEU A 89 -13.77 -17.56 16.15
N LEU A 90 -13.18 -16.94 15.13
CA LEU A 90 -13.54 -15.59 14.68
C LEU A 90 -14.97 -15.52 14.15
N THR A 91 -15.44 -16.58 13.46
CA THR A 91 -16.83 -16.73 13.01
C THR A 91 -17.81 -16.83 14.18
N GLY A 92 -17.45 -17.60 15.22
CA GLY A 92 -18.23 -17.63 16.45
C GLY A 92 -18.28 -16.26 17.14
N TRP A 93 -17.14 -15.56 17.18
CA TRP A 93 -17.03 -14.24 17.78
C TRP A 93 -17.86 -13.17 17.04
N ARG A 94 -17.76 -13.10 15.71
CA ARG A 94 -18.56 -12.15 14.90
C ARG A 94 -20.06 -12.40 15.08
N SER A 95 -20.47 -13.65 15.24
CA SER A 95 -21.89 -14.01 15.44
C SER A 95 -22.43 -13.49 16.79
N LEU A 96 -21.56 -13.21 17.76
CA LEU A 96 -21.93 -12.71 19.09
C LEU A 96 -21.94 -11.18 19.18
N LEU A 97 -20.96 -10.51 18.56
CA LEU A 97 -20.75 -9.05 18.70
C LEU A 97 -21.05 -8.25 17.43
N GLY A 98 -21.43 -8.90 16.33
CA GLY A 98 -21.67 -8.28 15.03
C GLY A 98 -20.39 -8.09 14.21
N GLU A 99 -20.57 -7.53 13.01
CA GLU A 99 -19.49 -7.29 12.05
C GLU A 99 -19.05 -5.82 12.10
N SER A 100 -17.89 -5.58 12.68
CA SER A 100 -17.22 -4.26 12.68
C SER A 100 -15.73 -4.43 12.94
N GLU A 101 -14.91 -3.47 12.52
CA GLU A 101 -13.47 -3.43 12.79
C GLU A 101 -13.17 -3.58 14.29
N PHE A 102 -13.94 -2.86 15.09
CA PHE A 102 -13.92 -2.96 16.55
C PHE A 102 -14.15 -4.41 17.02
N SER A 103 -15.21 -5.08 16.56
CA SER A 103 -15.57 -6.44 16.96
C SER A 103 -14.45 -7.45 16.65
N TYR A 104 -13.90 -7.42 15.44
CA TYR A 104 -12.84 -8.34 15.01
C TYR A 104 -11.53 -8.11 15.78
N ARG A 105 -11.11 -6.85 15.97
CA ARG A 105 -9.89 -6.52 16.71
C ARG A 105 -10.05 -6.73 18.23
N LEU A 106 -11.27 -6.61 18.76
CA LEU A 106 -11.57 -6.91 20.16
C LEU A 106 -11.25 -8.37 20.53
N PHE A 107 -11.42 -9.32 19.59
CA PHE A 107 -11.02 -10.73 19.81
C PHE A 107 -9.52 -10.87 20.07
N SER A 108 -8.70 -10.17 19.27
CA SER A 108 -7.25 -10.12 19.44
C SER A 108 -6.86 -9.41 20.72
N LEU A 109 -7.47 -8.26 21.01
CA LEU A 109 -7.26 -7.52 22.26
C LEU A 109 -7.54 -8.39 23.49
N PHE A 110 -8.69 -9.06 23.52
CA PHE A 110 -9.06 -9.95 24.61
C PHE A 110 -8.03 -11.07 24.81
N SER A 111 -7.61 -11.69 23.70
CA SER A 111 -6.55 -12.72 23.70
C SER A 111 -5.23 -12.15 24.24
N GLN A 112 -4.85 -10.94 23.84
CA GLN A 112 -3.62 -10.29 24.27
C GLN A 112 -3.62 -10.00 25.79
N LEU A 113 -4.74 -9.53 26.34
CA LEU A 113 -4.89 -9.29 27.78
C LEU A 113 -4.78 -10.59 28.60
N LEU A 114 -5.38 -11.68 28.10
CA LEU A 114 -5.21 -13.01 28.70
C LEU A 114 -3.76 -13.49 28.63
N GLY A 115 -3.06 -13.21 27.53
CA GLY A 115 -1.63 -13.46 27.38
C GLY A 115 -0.79 -12.73 28.42
N LEU A 116 -0.99 -11.42 28.57
CA LEU A 116 -0.30 -10.60 29.57
C LEU A 116 -0.59 -11.09 31.00
N ALA A 117 -1.86 -11.38 31.32
CA ALA A 117 -2.24 -11.92 32.63
C ALA A 117 -1.57 -13.27 32.92
N THR A 118 -1.44 -14.12 31.90
CA THR A 118 -0.78 -15.43 31.99
C THR A 118 0.74 -15.27 32.16
N LEU A 119 1.36 -14.31 31.46
CA LEU A 119 2.77 -13.98 31.59
C LEU A 119 3.11 -13.49 33.01
N ALA A 120 2.25 -12.64 33.60
CA ALA A 120 2.40 -12.20 34.99
C ALA A 120 2.37 -13.38 35.97
N ARG A 121 1.46 -14.34 35.76
CA ARG A 121 1.37 -15.56 36.59
C ARG A 121 2.60 -16.45 36.45
N LEU A 122 3.11 -16.63 35.23
CA LEU A 122 4.34 -17.40 34.97
C LEU A 122 5.55 -16.74 35.64
N THR A 123 5.67 -15.43 35.51
CA THR A 123 6.79 -14.67 36.08
C THR A 123 6.78 -14.70 37.60
N LYS A 124 5.59 -14.59 38.20
CA LYS A 124 5.41 -14.80 39.64
C LYS A 124 5.80 -16.23 40.05
N ALA A 125 5.43 -17.24 39.28
CA ALA A 125 5.77 -18.64 39.56
C ALA A 125 7.28 -18.94 39.44
N MET A 126 8.01 -18.15 38.65
CA MET A 126 9.48 -18.20 38.53
C MET A 126 10.20 -17.31 39.56
N GLY A 127 9.45 -16.56 40.37
CA GLY A 127 9.97 -15.66 41.39
C GLY A 127 10.36 -14.26 40.91
N SER A 128 10.30 -13.93 39.62
CA SER A 128 10.81 -12.66 39.08
C SER A 128 9.87 -11.45 39.21
N GLY A 129 8.80 -11.55 40.01
CA GLY A 129 7.87 -10.43 40.27
C GLY A 129 7.02 -10.04 39.05
N ALA A 130 6.66 -8.76 38.95
CA ALA A 130 5.86 -8.21 37.84
C ALA A 130 6.72 -7.57 36.71
N LEU A 131 8.04 -7.75 36.72
CA LEU A 131 8.97 -7.02 35.85
C LEU A 131 8.81 -7.33 34.36
N SER A 132 8.60 -8.60 34.00
CA SER A 132 8.34 -9.02 32.61
C SER A 132 7.03 -8.45 32.08
N TRP A 133 6.04 -8.33 32.96
CA TRP A 133 4.71 -7.83 32.62
C TRP A 133 4.76 -6.35 32.25
N THR A 134 5.51 -5.54 33.00
CA THR A 134 5.69 -4.11 32.68
C THR A 134 6.37 -3.93 31.32
N LEU A 135 7.46 -4.66 31.04
CA LEU A 135 8.16 -4.55 29.76
C LEU A 135 7.32 -5.07 28.59
N ALA A 136 6.55 -6.15 28.80
CA ALA A 136 5.62 -6.67 27.80
C ALA A 136 4.47 -5.68 27.52
N LEU A 137 3.94 -5.02 28.56
CA LEU A 137 2.90 -4.01 28.40
C LEU A 137 3.38 -2.80 27.58
N LEU A 138 4.64 -2.40 27.75
CA LEU A 138 5.26 -1.30 27.01
C LEU A 138 5.76 -1.72 25.62
N SER A 139 5.60 -2.97 25.22
CA SER A 139 6.12 -3.47 23.94
C SER A 139 5.26 -2.98 22.78
N PRO A 140 5.82 -2.20 21.82
CA PRO A 140 5.08 -1.77 20.64
C PRO A 140 4.59 -2.94 19.79
N PHE A 141 5.33 -4.05 19.80
CA PHE A 141 4.94 -5.29 19.12
C PHE A 141 3.65 -5.89 19.68
N LEU A 142 3.57 -6.05 21.02
CA LEU A 142 2.38 -6.62 21.64
C LEU A 142 1.18 -5.68 21.58
N TRP A 143 1.40 -4.36 21.59
CA TRP A 143 0.36 -3.36 21.34
C TRP A 143 -0.19 -3.48 19.91
N TRP A 144 0.67 -3.52 18.89
CA TRP A 144 0.29 -3.60 17.49
C TRP A 144 -0.61 -4.81 17.20
N TYR A 145 -0.19 -6.01 17.62
CA TYR A 145 -0.95 -7.24 17.38
C TYR A 145 -2.17 -7.40 18.31
N ALA A 146 -2.32 -6.56 19.34
CA ALA A 146 -3.57 -6.45 20.09
C ALA A 146 -4.68 -5.80 19.25
N GLN A 147 -4.31 -4.90 18.32
CA GLN A 147 -5.21 -4.14 17.46
C GLN A 147 -5.26 -4.68 16.02
N GLU A 148 -4.91 -5.95 15.83
CA GLU A 148 -4.92 -6.58 14.51
C GLU A 148 -5.80 -7.82 14.55
N ALA A 149 -6.80 -7.93 13.68
CA ALA A 149 -7.70 -9.08 13.50
C ALA A 149 -6.98 -10.30 12.91
N ARG A 150 -5.98 -10.79 13.63
CA ARG A 150 -5.11 -11.93 13.30
C ARG A 150 -4.87 -12.82 14.52
N MET A 151 -4.32 -14.02 14.27
CA MET A 151 -4.08 -15.05 15.29
C MET A 151 -2.96 -14.76 16.28
N TYR A 152 -2.12 -13.74 16.05
CA TYR A 152 -0.87 -13.57 16.79
C TYR A 152 -1.08 -13.31 18.29
N ALA A 153 -2.08 -12.50 18.67
CA ALA A 153 -2.43 -12.30 20.08
C ALA A 153 -2.90 -13.60 20.77
N LEU A 154 -3.69 -14.41 20.06
CA LEU A 154 -4.14 -15.73 20.54
C LEU A 154 -2.96 -16.70 20.68
N MET A 155 -2.02 -16.68 19.73
CA MET A 155 -0.78 -17.47 19.79
C MET A 155 0.09 -17.06 20.98
N PHE A 156 0.25 -15.76 21.23
CA PHE A 156 0.98 -15.25 22.39
C PHE A 156 0.38 -15.77 23.70
N TRP A 157 -0.96 -15.73 23.83
CA TRP A 157 -1.64 -16.24 25.00
C TRP A 157 -1.47 -17.75 25.18
N LEU A 158 -1.82 -18.55 24.16
CA LEU A 158 -1.74 -20.01 24.25
C LEU A 158 -0.29 -20.49 24.45
N GLY A 159 0.67 -19.89 23.76
CA GLY A 159 2.09 -20.16 23.98
C GLY A 159 2.52 -19.88 25.41
N THR A 160 2.14 -18.73 25.96
CA THR A 160 2.45 -18.37 27.36
C THR A 160 1.74 -19.29 28.37
N LEU A 161 0.51 -19.72 28.08
CA LEU A 161 -0.23 -20.67 28.90
C LEU A 161 0.43 -22.06 28.90
N ILE A 162 0.86 -22.54 27.74
CA ILE A 162 1.62 -23.78 27.61
C ILE A 162 2.90 -23.70 28.44
N LEU A 163 3.64 -22.59 28.39
CA LEU A 163 4.83 -22.39 29.22
C LEU A 163 4.50 -22.36 30.72
N LEU A 164 3.41 -21.70 31.13
CA LEU A 164 2.96 -21.71 32.53
C LEU A 164 2.65 -23.12 33.03
N LEU A 165 1.93 -23.91 32.24
CA LEU A 165 1.57 -25.27 32.60
C LEU A 165 2.80 -26.18 32.58
N LEU A 166 3.70 -26.02 31.61
CA LEU A 166 4.95 -26.75 31.54
C LEU A 166 5.83 -26.45 32.76
N TRP A 167 6.00 -25.18 33.13
CA TRP A 167 6.74 -24.80 34.34
C TRP A 167 6.18 -25.49 35.58
N ARG A 168 4.85 -25.47 35.77
CA ARG A 168 4.20 -26.14 36.90
C ARG A 168 4.37 -27.66 36.86
N LEU A 169 4.21 -28.28 35.70
CA LEU A 169 4.43 -29.71 35.51
C LEU A 169 5.86 -30.10 35.90
N LEU A 170 6.84 -29.28 35.53
CA LEU A 170 8.25 -29.54 35.85
C LEU A 170 8.56 -29.48 37.36
N GLN A 171 7.70 -28.86 38.17
CA GLN A 171 7.83 -28.77 39.63
C GLN A 171 7.21 -29.96 40.37
N VAL A 172 6.32 -30.73 39.72
CA VAL A 172 5.69 -31.91 40.32
C VAL A 172 6.60 -33.10 40.14
N GLU A 173 6.87 -33.93 41.16
CA GLU A 173 7.70 -35.13 41.00
C GLU A 173 7.05 -36.17 40.08
N LYS A 174 5.78 -36.50 40.33
CA LYS A 174 4.97 -37.46 39.56
C LYS A 174 3.75 -36.77 38.95
N PRO A 175 3.91 -36.04 37.84
CA PRO A 175 2.79 -35.38 37.17
C PRO A 175 1.77 -36.39 36.65
N GLY A 176 0.48 -36.05 36.78
CA GLY A 176 -0.62 -36.90 36.35
C GLY A 176 -0.83 -36.86 34.84
N ARG A 177 -1.37 -37.94 34.25
CA ARG A 177 -1.64 -38.05 32.80
C ARG A 177 -2.44 -36.88 32.22
N TYR A 178 -3.36 -36.31 33.00
CA TYR A 178 -4.19 -35.18 32.58
C TYR A 178 -3.39 -33.88 32.37
N GLN A 179 -2.27 -33.69 33.07
CA GLN A 179 -1.42 -32.51 32.89
C GLN A 179 -0.68 -32.57 31.55
N TYR A 180 -0.17 -33.75 31.18
CA TYR A 180 0.40 -34.00 29.86
C TYR A 180 -0.65 -33.85 28.76
N ALA A 181 -1.82 -34.45 28.93
CA ALA A 181 -2.93 -34.35 27.98
C ALA A 181 -3.38 -32.89 27.79
N ALA A 182 -3.41 -32.08 28.86
CA ALA A 182 -3.75 -30.66 28.76
C ALA A 182 -2.72 -29.87 27.93
N ILE A 183 -1.42 -30.09 28.15
CA ILE A 183 -0.36 -29.43 27.37
C ILE A 183 -0.41 -29.87 25.90
N LEU A 184 -0.54 -31.17 25.65
CA LEU A 184 -0.63 -31.71 24.28
C LEU A 184 -1.89 -31.24 23.56
N GLY A 185 -3.03 -31.17 24.25
CA GLY A 185 -4.28 -30.63 23.71
C GLY A 185 -4.14 -29.15 23.34
N LEU A 186 -3.51 -28.33 24.19
CA LEU A 186 -3.25 -26.92 23.87
C LEU A 186 -2.25 -26.75 22.71
N LEU A 187 -1.25 -27.62 22.60
CA LEU A 187 -0.32 -27.62 21.47
C LEU A 187 -1.02 -28.00 20.16
N LEU A 188 -1.93 -28.97 20.21
CA LEU A 188 -2.78 -29.33 19.06
C LEU A 188 -3.66 -28.15 18.65
N LEU A 189 -4.36 -27.50 19.60
CA LEU A 189 -5.16 -26.31 19.32
C LEU A 189 -4.31 -25.18 18.73
N LEU A 190 -3.12 -24.92 19.30
CA LEU A 190 -2.20 -23.91 18.77
C LEU A 190 -1.75 -24.25 17.34
N THR A 191 -1.52 -25.52 17.03
CA THR A 191 -1.15 -25.99 15.69
C THR A 191 -2.31 -25.85 14.71
N LEU A 192 -3.55 -26.06 15.16
CA LEU A 192 -4.76 -25.82 14.37
C LEU A 192 -5.12 -24.33 14.20
N ILE A 193 -4.47 -23.44 14.97
CA ILE A 193 -4.56 -21.98 14.84
C ILE A 193 -3.47 -21.46 13.91
N HIS A 194 -2.24 -21.96 14.05
CA HIS A 194 -1.08 -21.49 13.30
C HIS A 194 -0.02 -22.60 13.23
N TYR A 195 0.60 -22.79 12.06
CA TYR A 195 1.61 -23.83 11.82
C TYR A 195 2.80 -23.77 12.80
N SER A 196 3.13 -22.57 13.31
CA SER A 196 4.21 -22.39 14.29
C SER A 196 3.97 -23.08 15.63
N GLY A 197 2.75 -23.55 15.92
CA GLY A 197 2.46 -24.42 17.06
C GLY A 197 3.31 -25.70 17.05
N GLY A 198 3.64 -26.21 15.85
CA GLY A 198 4.53 -27.36 15.68
C GLY A 198 5.95 -27.11 16.20
N PHE A 199 6.48 -25.89 16.07
CA PHE A 199 7.80 -25.54 16.62
C PHE A 199 7.81 -25.51 18.14
N LEU A 200 6.74 -24.99 18.76
CA LEU A 200 6.61 -25.03 20.21
C LEU A 200 6.41 -26.47 20.71
N LEU A 201 5.71 -27.32 19.96
CA LEU A 201 5.62 -28.75 20.27
C LEU A 201 7.00 -29.40 20.25
N ALA A 202 7.83 -29.13 19.23
CA ALA A 202 9.21 -29.62 19.16
C ALA A 202 10.01 -29.21 20.40
N PHE A 203 9.92 -27.93 20.77
CA PHE A 203 10.55 -27.41 21.99
C PHE A 203 10.05 -28.14 23.26
N VAL A 204 8.74 -28.32 23.42
CA VAL A 204 8.15 -29.01 24.59
C VAL A 204 8.58 -30.48 24.65
N LEU A 205 8.64 -31.17 23.50
CA LEU A 205 9.14 -32.54 23.41
C LEU A 205 10.61 -32.62 23.84
N MET A 206 11.45 -31.68 23.43
CA MET A 206 12.84 -31.61 23.91
C MET A 206 12.94 -31.42 25.43
N VAL A 207 12.08 -30.59 26.02
CA VAL A 207 12.02 -30.41 27.48
C VAL A 207 11.54 -31.70 28.18
N PHE A 208 10.57 -32.41 27.61
CA PHE A 208 10.12 -33.70 28.14
C PHE A 208 11.21 -34.78 28.04
N LEU A 209 11.94 -34.85 26.93
CA LEU A 209 13.09 -35.73 26.79
C LEU A 209 14.15 -35.41 27.85
N TRP A 210 14.53 -34.14 28.01
CA TRP A 210 15.47 -33.72 29.04
C TRP A 210 15.03 -34.17 30.45
N ARG A 211 13.73 -34.02 30.78
CA ARG A 211 13.17 -34.45 32.08
C ARG A 211 13.24 -35.97 32.28
N LEU A 212 12.93 -36.74 31.24
CA LEU A 212 12.81 -38.20 31.33
C LEU A 212 14.16 -38.93 31.30
N ARG A 213 15.28 -38.24 31.00
CA ARG A 213 16.63 -38.83 30.89
C ARG A 213 16.61 -40.15 30.08
N PRO A 214 16.04 -40.16 28.87
CA PRO A 214 15.60 -41.35 28.18
C PRO A 214 16.79 -42.09 27.57
N SER A 215 16.65 -43.39 27.31
CA SER A 215 17.56 -44.11 26.41
C SER A 215 17.47 -43.54 24.99
N TRP A 216 18.53 -43.72 24.18
CA TRP A 216 18.58 -43.26 22.78
C TRP A 216 17.37 -43.71 21.93
N SER A 217 16.74 -44.83 22.26
CA SER A 217 15.51 -45.33 21.63
C SER A 217 14.29 -44.42 21.83
N LEU A 218 14.16 -43.77 22.99
CA LEU A 218 13.07 -42.82 23.27
C LEU A 218 13.33 -41.46 22.61
N ILE A 219 14.60 -41.08 22.43
CA ILE A 219 15.00 -39.92 21.63
C ILE A 219 14.68 -40.16 20.16
N ALA A 220 14.97 -41.36 19.64
CA ALA A 220 14.61 -41.76 18.28
C ALA A 220 13.08 -41.83 18.08
N LEU A 221 12.31 -42.30 19.07
CA LEU A 221 10.85 -42.33 19.02
C LEU A 221 10.24 -40.92 19.05
N ALA A 222 10.74 -40.03 19.90
CA ALA A 222 10.29 -38.63 19.94
C ALA A 222 10.71 -37.87 18.68
N GLY A 223 11.89 -38.16 18.12
CA GLY A 223 12.30 -37.70 16.79
C GLY A 223 11.40 -38.24 15.68
N GLY A 224 10.97 -39.50 15.78
CA GLY A 224 10.01 -40.13 14.86
C GLY A 224 8.60 -39.55 14.98
N LEU A 225 8.12 -39.27 16.19
CA LEU A 225 6.84 -38.59 16.43
C LEU A 225 6.87 -37.14 15.97
N LEU A 226 7.97 -36.43 16.21
CA LEU A 226 8.19 -35.10 15.67
C LEU A 226 8.23 -35.13 14.14
N LEU A 227 8.92 -36.10 13.54
CA LEU A 227 8.93 -36.30 12.10
C LEU A 227 7.53 -36.63 11.57
N VAL A 228 6.74 -37.45 12.26
CA VAL A 228 5.35 -37.75 11.89
C VAL A 228 4.45 -36.53 12.02
N VAL A 229 4.63 -35.68 13.05
CA VAL A 229 3.86 -34.44 13.17
C VAL A 229 4.29 -33.42 12.13
N VAL A 230 5.59 -33.29 11.85
CA VAL A 230 6.12 -32.44 10.77
C VAL A 230 5.63 -32.94 9.42
N VAL A 231 5.69 -34.25 9.16
CA VAL A 231 5.17 -34.88 7.93
C VAL A 231 3.65 -34.76 7.86
N ALA A 232 2.91 -34.91 8.95
CA ALA A 232 1.46 -34.72 8.96
C ALA A 232 1.09 -33.25 8.73
N ILE A 233 1.84 -32.30 9.28
CA ILE A 233 1.69 -30.86 9.00
C ILE A 233 2.03 -30.59 7.52
N VAL A 234 3.11 -31.16 6.99
CA VAL A 234 3.52 -31.02 5.57
C VAL A 234 2.54 -31.69 4.61
N VAL A 235 1.93 -32.82 4.98
CA VAL A 235 0.94 -33.57 4.17
C VAL A 235 -0.44 -32.94 4.25
N VAL A 236 -0.84 -32.36 5.40
CA VAL A 236 -2.09 -31.60 5.56
C VAL A 236 -2.01 -30.24 4.87
N LEU A 237 -0.80 -29.69 4.67
CA LEU A 237 -0.57 -28.42 3.97
C LEU A 237 -0.45 -28.55 2.43
N ASP A 238 -0.80 -29.69 1.83
CA ASP A 238 -0.88 -29.89 0.36
C ASP A 238 0.46 -29.74 -0.43
N GLN A 239 0.59 -30.56 -1.47
CA GLN A 239 1.76 -30.68 -2.34
C GLN A 239 2.04 -29.42 -3.18
N ARG A 240 1.10 -28.46 -3.23
CA ARG A 240 1.23 -27.19 -3.97
C ARG A 240 2.06 -26.12 -3.25
N LEU A 241 2.17 -26.19 -1.92
CA LEU A 241 3.04 -25.27 -1.16
C LEU A 241 4.53 -25.52 -1.43
N PHE A 242 4.89 -26.71 -1.89
CA PHE A 242 6.24 -27.01 -2.37
C PHE A 242 6.51 -26.35 -3.74
N THR A 243 5.49 -26.12 -4.56
CA THR A 243 5.61 -25.48 -5.89
C THR A 243 5.75 -23.95 -5.81
N LEU A 244 5.35 -23.33 -4.69
CA LEU A 244 5.57 -21.91 -4.38
C LEU A 244 7.04 -21.56 -4.02
N THR A 245 7.96 -22.54 -4.05
CA THR A 245 9.41 -22.31 -3.97
C THR A 245 10.01 -21.62 -5.22
N LEU A 246 9.17 -21.13 -6.14
CA LEU A 246 9.56 -20.38 -7.34
C LEU A 246 9.63 -18.85 -7.16
N THR A 247 9.27 -18.30 -5.99
CA THR A 247 9.60 -16.90 -5.67
C THR A 247 10.93 -16.90 -4.90
N GLY A 248 11.92 -16.12 -5.31
CA GLY A 248 13.31 -16.09 -4.79
C GLY A 248 13.51 -15.72 -3.30
N LEU A 249 12.68 -16.24 -2.41
CA LEU A 249 12.81 -16.20 -0.96
C LEU A 249 13.90 -17.17 -0.54
N THR A 250 14.77 -16.74 0.37
CA THR A 250 15.86 -17.56 0.93
C THR A 250 15.52 -17.97 2.36
N PRO A 251 15.94 -19.17 2.81
CA PRO A 251 15.77 -19.57 4.20
C PRO A 251 16.26 -18.49 5.16
N ALA A 252 15.42 -18.15 6.15
CA ALA A 252 15.79 -17.11 7.11
C ALA A 252 16.98 -17.59 7.95
N ALA A 253 18.13 -16.94 7.78
CA ALA A 253 19.31 -17.20 8.60
C ALA A 253 18.97 -17.01 10.09
N TRP A 254 19.46 -17.88 10.96
CA TRP A 254 19.18 -17.81 12.40
C TRP A 254 19.51 -16.44 13.00
N PHE A 255 20.62 -15.82 12.58
CA PHE A 255 20.99 -14.48 13.01
C PHE A 255 19.96 -13.40 12.62
N ARG A 256 19.33 -13.52 11.44
CA ARG A 256 18.26 -12.62 11.02
C ARG A 256 17.06 -12.73 11.96
N ILE A 257 16.62 -13.96 12.29
CA ILE A 257 15.50 -14.22 13.21
C ILE A 257 15.79 -13.60 14.58
N LEU A 258 17.00 -13.81 15.12
CA LEU A 258 17.41 -13.22 16.40
C LEU A 258 17.38 -11.69 16.34
N ASN A 259 18.04 -11.10 15.34
CA ASN A 259 18.15 -9.66 15.19
C ASN A 259 16.78 -8.99 15.03
N GLU A 260 15.91 -9.55 14.19
CA GLU A 260 14.54 -9.06 13.99
C GLU A 260 13.69 -9.20 15.26
N SER A 261 13.75 -10.35 15.94
CA SER A 261 12.97 -10.59 17.16
C SER A 261 13.38 -9.66 18.30
N VAL A 262 14.69 -9.51 18.54
CA VAL A 262 15.23 -8.63 19.61
C VAL A 262 14.83 -7.17 19.37
N ARG A 263 14.98 -6.69 18.12
CA ARG A 263 14.58 -5.32 17.75
C ARG A 263 13.09 -5.11 17.93
N THR A 264 12.29 -5.99 17.35
CA THR A 264 10.84 -5.79 17.26
C THR A 264 10.17 -5.91 18.64
N PHE A 265 10.56 -6.89 19.46
CA PHE A 265 9.97 -7.06 20.79
C PHE A 265 10.33 -5.94 21.75
N SER A 266 11.48 -5.28 21.52
CA SER A 266 11.98 -4.20 22.37
C SER A 266 11.54 -2.81 21.91
N LEU A 267 11.63 -2.52 20.61
CA LEU A 267 11.46 -1.18 20.02
C LEU A 267 10.42 -1.11 18.89
N GLY A 268 9.69 -2.20 18.60
CA GLY A 268 8.70 -2.23 17.52
C GLY A 268 9.28 -2.36 16.10
N SER A 269 8.40 -2.52 15.12
CA SER A 269 8.75 -2.71 13.70
C SER A 269 9.08 -1.40 12.97
N ALA A 270 8.39 -0.30 13.28
CA ALA A 270 8.54 1.01 12.62
C ALA A 270 9.95 1.62 12.80
N GLN A 271 10.55 1.46 13.98
CA GLN A 271 11.90 1.96 14.28
C GLN A 271 13.03 0.96 13.90
N ALA A 272 12.67 -0.25 13.43
CA ALA A 272 13.64 -1.31 13.14
C ALA A 272 14.33 -1.18 11.77
N ALA A 273 13.94 -0.19 10.96
CA ALA A 273 14.58 0.13 9.69
C ALA A 273 16.01 0.66 9.94
N PHE A 274 16.98 -0.22 9.67
CA PHE A 274 18.43 0.01 9.54
C PHE A 274 19.25 0.20 10.85
N HIS A 275 20.30 -0.64 10.97
CA HIS A 275 21.38 -0.71 11.99
C HIS A 275 21.05 -1.16 13.43
N LEU A 276 22.06 -1.74 14.11
CA LEU A 276 22.00 -2.11 15.52
C LEU A 276 22.09 -0.82 16.34
N ARG A 277 20.95 -0.42 16.90
CA ARG A 277 20.76 0.80 17.68
C ARG A 277 21.37 0.66 19.08
N TRP A 278 22.02 1.70 19.60
CA TRP A 278 22.65 1.71 20.93
C TRP A 278 21.60 1.56 22.04
N GLU A 279 20.37 1.92 21.74
CA GLU A 279 19.15 1.75 22.55
C GLU A 279 18.88 0.27 22.90
N LEU A 280 19.43 -0.69 22.14
CA LEU A 280 19.31 -2.13 22.42
C LEU A 280 20.32 -2.65 23.46
N LEU A 281 21.40 -1.91 23.74
CA LEU A 281 22.44 -2.31 24.69
C LEU A 281 21.90 -2.67 26.09
N PRO A 282 20.98 -1.91 26.72
CA PRO A 282 20.43 -2.31 28.03
C PRO A 282 19.66 -3.63 27.96
N PHE A 283 18.89 -3.88 26.89
CA PHE A 283 18.14 -5.12 26.69
C PHE A 283 19.09 -6.32 26.52
N LEU A 284 20.10 -6.18 25.65
CA LEU A 284 21.11 -7.21 25.42
C LEU A 284 21.92 -7.52 26.68
N THR A 285 22.23 -6.51 27.48
CA THR A 285 22.92 -6.68 28.77
C THR A 285 22.10 -7.57 29.71
N LEU A 286 20.81 -7.29 29.89
CA LEU A 286 19.92 -8.10 30.72
C LEU A 286 19.76 -9.53 30.16
N PHE A 287 19.66 -9.68 28.85
CA PHE A 287 19.56 -10.98 28.19
C PHE A 287 20.80 -11.85 28.41
N VAL A 288 22.01 -11.28 28.25
CA VAL A 288 23.29 -11.96 28.47
C VAL A 288 23.48 -12.33 29.93
N VAL A 289 23.17 -11.43 30.87
CA VAL A 289 23.23 -11.73 32.31
C VAL A 289 22.30 -12.89 32.67
N SER A 290 21.09 -12.90 32.12
CA SER A 290 20.17 -14.03 32.28
C SER A 290 20.75 -15.34 31.73
N LEU A 291 21.35 -15.32 30.55
CA LEU A 291 21.96 -16.51 29.94
C LEU A 291 23.11 -17.05 30.80
N VAL A 292 24.06 -16.20 31.18
CA VAL A 292 25.23 -16.58 31.99
C VAL A 292 24.78 -17.17 33.33
N GLN A 293 23.83 -16.52 34.01
CA GLN A 293 23.38 -16.97 35.32
C GLN A 293 22.62 -18.30 35.25
N THR A 294 21.79 -18.53 34.23
CA THR A 294 21.04 -19.78 34.10
C THR A 294 21.92 -20.95 33.67
N VAL A 295 22.95 -20.71 32.84
CA VAL A 295 23.99 -21.72 32.55
C VAL A 295 24.80 -22.07 33.79
N LYS A 296 25.20 -21.06 34.58
CA LYS A 296 25.91 -21.26 35.85
C LYS A 296 25.08 -22.09 36.83
N GLN A 297 23.80 -21.79 37.01
CA GLN A 297 22.88 -22.59 37.85
C GLN A 297 22.74 -24.04 37.35
N GLY A 298 22.69 -24.24 36.03
CA GLY A 298 22.67 -25.57 35.42
C GLY A 298 23.91 -26.40 35.77
N TRP A 299 25.10 -25.82 35.67
CA TRP A 299 26.36 -26.52 35.98
C TRP A 299 26.61 -26.71 37.48
N GLU A 300 26.38 -25.69 38.29
CA GLU A 300 26.71 -25.74 39.73
C GLU A 300 25.65 -26.46 40.57
N GLN A 301 24.36 -26.28 40.22
CA GLN A 301 23.23 -26.72 41.05
C GLN A 301 22.39 -27.81 40.36
N GLY A 302 22.71 -28.15 39.11
CA GLY A 302 21.91 -29.07 38.29
C GLY A 302 20.55 -28.50 37.89
N GLU A 303 20.29 -27.21 38.15
CA GLU A 303 18.99 -26.58 37.93
C GLU A 303 18.90 -25.93 36.55
N TRP A 304 18.64 -26.73 35.52
CA TRP A 304 18.53 -26.25 34.13
C TRP A 304 17.17 -25.64 33.77
N ARG A 305 16.17 -25.75 34.67
CA ARG A 305 14.79 -25.31 34.38
C ARG A 305 14.74 -23.84 33.96
N PRO A 306 15.33 -22.86 34.69
CA PRO A 306 15.27 -21.46 34.28
C PRO A 306 15.85 -21.17 32.89
N LEU A 307 16.87 -21.93 32.45
CA LEU A 307 17.48 -21.77 31.13
C LEU A 307 16.47 -22.01 30.01
N PHE A 308 15.64 -23.07 30.12
CA PHE A 308 14.62 -23.40 29.12
C PHE A 308 13.51 -22.34 28.99
N PHE A 309 13.24 -21.54 30.03
CA PHE A 309 12.13 -20.57 30.00
C PHE A 309 12.59 -19.13 29.78
N THR A 310 13.90 -18.89 29.67
CA THR A 310 14.49 -17.55 29.52
C THR A 310 15.37 -17.50 28.25
N SER A 311 16.61 -17.01 28.35
CA SER A 311 17.52 -16.79 27.23
C SER A 311 17.81 -18.08 26.45
N GLY A 312 17.97 -19.22 27.15
CA GLY A 312 18.22 -20.50 26.50
C GLY A 312 17.03 -21.00 25.69
N GLY A 313 15.81 -20.85 26.22
CA GLY A 313 14.57 -21.14 25.50
C GLY A 313 14.37 -20.28 24.26
N PHE A 314 14.66 -18.98 24.37
CA PHE A 314 14.63 -18.05 23.24
C PHE A 314 15.60 -18.47 22.13
N LEU A 315 16.86 -18.79 22.49
CA LEU A 315 17.88 -19.25 21.52
C LEU A 315 17.52 -20.60 20.90
N LEU A 316 17.02 -21.54 21.71
CA LEU A 316 16.63 -22.86 21.22
C LEU A 316 15.42 -22.81 20.29
N LEU A 317 14.36 -22.10 20.68
CA LEU A 317 13.16 -21.99 19.84
C LEU A 317 13.45 -21.21 18.56
N SER A 318 14.27 -20.15 18.61
CA SER A 318 14.69 -19.44 17.38
C SER A 318 15.53 -20.32 16.44
N LEU A 319 16.35 -21.23 16.98
CA LEU A 319 17.06 -22.22 16.19
C LEU A 319 16.09 -23.24 15.55
N ILE A 320 15.07 -23.68 16.29
CA ILE A 320 14.00 -24.54 15.75
C ILE A 320 13.26 -23.82 14.61
N PHE A 321 12.96 -22.53 14.75
CA PHE A 321 12.40 -21.71 13.68
C PHE A 321 13.35 -21.62 12.47
N ALA A 322 14.65 -21.43 12.69
CA ALA A 322 15.65 -21.39 11.62
C ALA A 322 15.79 -22.74 10.90
N ALA A 323 15.69 -23.86 11.62
CA ALA A 323 15.67 -25.19 11.01
C ALA A 323 14.38 -25.41 10.19
N GLY A 324 13.24 -24.95 10.72
CA GLY A 324 11.96 -24.98 10.01
C GLY A 324 11.95 -24.13 8.74
N SER A 325 12.69 -23.01 8.72
CA SER A 325 12.77 -22.10 7.55
C SER A 325 13.43 -22.72 6.32
N ILE A 326 14.20 -23.80 6.51
CA ILE A 326 14.76 -24.59 5.41
C ILE A 326 13.67 -25.33 4.65
N VAL A 327 12.66 -25.83 5.36
CA VAL A 327 11.54 -26.60 4.79
C VAL A 327 10.44 -25.68 4.27
N GLN A 328 10.19 -24.57 4.98
CA GLN A 328 9.17 -23.59 4.63
C GLN A 328 9.76 -22.18 4.64
N VAL A 329 9.99 -21.60 3.47
CA VAL A 329 10.75 -20.34 3.31
C VAL A 329 9.94 -19.08 3.65
N THR A 330 8.68 -19.21 4.08
CA THR A 330 7.74 -18.09 4.30
C THR A 330 8.04 -17.18 5.51
N PHE A 331 9.23 -17.29 6.11
CA PHE A 331 9.66 -16.48 7.26
C PHE A 331 10.15 -15.09 6.81
N GLY A 332 9.21 -14.18 6.56
CA GLY A 332 9.50 -12.82 6.08
C GLY A 332 9.33 -11.70 7.12
N ASN A 333 8.70 -11.95 8.27
CA ASN A 333 8.29 -10.90 9.22
C ASN A 333 8.30 -11.41 10.69
N PRO A 334 8.72 -10.55 11.66
CA PRO A 334 8.71 -10.83 13.10
C PRO A 334 7.43 -11.44 13.67
N ARG A 335 6.27 -11.18 13.07
CA ARG A 335 4.95 -11.72 13.50
C ARG A 335 4.90 -13.24 13.59
N HIS A 336 5.59 -13.93 12.68
CA HIS A 336 5.64 -15.40 12.68
C HIS A 336 6.42 -15.96 13.87
N PHE A 337 7.22 -15.11 14.54
CA PHE A 337 8.01 -15.45 15.71
C PHE A 337 7.36 -15.03 17.04
N THR A 338 6.07 -14.71 17.05
CA THR A 338 5.34 -14.28 18.27
C THR A 338 5.53 -15.22 19.47
N LEU A 339 5.71 -16.53 19.22
CA LEU A 339 5.97 -17.53 20.27
C LEU A 339 7.32 -17.36 20.99
N LEU A 340 8.25 -16.57 20.45
CA LEU A 340 9.51 -16.19 21.12
C LEU A 340 9.31 -15.09 22.16
N ALA A 341 8.29 -14.25 22.03
CA ALA A 341 8.09 -13.06 22.86
C ALA A 341 8.03 -13.36 24.38
N PRO A 342 7.33 -14.42 24.86
CA PRO A 342 7.32 -14.75 26.28
C PRO A 342 8.72 -15.04 26.84
N PHE A 343 9.55 -15.79 26.10
CA PHE A 343 10.93 -16.10 26.51
C PHE A 343 11.80 -14.85 26.60
N TRP A 344 11.62 -13.91 25.67
CA TRP A 344 12.32 -12.63 25.68
C TRP A 344 12.03 -11.83 26.95
N PHE A 345 10.75 -11.59 27.27
CA PHE A 345 10.38 -10.82 28.46
C PHE A 345 10.75 -11.54 29.77
N LEU A 346 10.70 -12.87 29.80
CA LEU A 346 11.17 -13.66 30.95
C LEU A 346 12.69 -13.54 31.14
N ALA A 347 13.46 -13.55 30.06
CA ALA A 347 14.91 -13.36 30.11
C ALA A 347 15.28 -11.97 30.65
N LEU A 348 14.63 -10.90 30.19
CA LEU A 348 14.86 -9.54 30.69
C LEU A 348 14.54 -9.43 32.19
N ALA A 349 13.38 -9.95 32.62
CA ALA A 349 12.98 -9.92 34.02
C ALA A 349 13.92 -10.75 34.92
N HIS A 350 14.39 -11.89 34.44
CA HIS A 350 15.39 -12.70 35.13
C HIS A 350 16.72 -11.94 35.24
N GLY A 351 17.20 -11.31 34.15
CA GLY A 351 18.39 -10.47 34.16
C GLY A 351 18.32 -9.35 35.20
N VAL A 352 17.19 -8.62 35.27
CA VAL A 352 16.99 -7.56 36.28
C VAL A 352 17.07 -8.13 37.68
N ARG A 353 16.41 -9.27 37.96
CA ARG A 353 16.44 -9.93 39.28
C ARG A 353 17.85 -10.33 39.69
N VAL A 354 18.66 -10.85 38.76
CA VAL A 354 20.04 -11.26 39.03
C VAL A 354 20.88 -10.05 39.42
N ILE A 355 20.85 -8.99 38.60
CA ILE A 355 21.59 -7.75 38.90
C ILE A 355 21.06 -7.11 40.18
N TRP A 356 19.76 -7.19 40.46
CA TRP A 356 19.19 -6.64 41.69
C TRP A 356 19.76 -7.30 42.95
N GLY A 357 20.09 -8.60 42.86
CA GLY A 357 20.77 -9.33 43.92
C GLY A 357 22.23 -8.88 44.13
N TRP A 358 22.87 -8.33 43.09
CA TRP A 358 24.27 -7.89 43.13
C TRP A 358 24.40 -6.38 43.42
N TYR A 359 23.71 -5.54 42.64
CA TYR A 359 23.76 -4.09 42.71
C TYR A 359 22.45 -3.43 42.26
N ARG A 360 21.60 -3.08 43.23
CA ARG A 360 20.25 -2.53 43.00
C ARG A 360 20.19 -1.28 42.12
N PRO A 361 21.09 -0.28 42.27
CA PRO A 361 21.05 0.93 41.43
C PRO A 361 21.20 0.63 39.94
N VAL A 362 22.08 -0.29 39.55
CA VAL A 362 22.26 -0.67 38.13
C VAL A 362 21.08 -1.48 37.62
N ALA A 363 20.53 -2.38 38.42
CA ALA A 363 19.32 -3.11 38.04
C ALA A 363 18.13 -2.15 37.78
N LEU A 364 17.96 -1.14 38.65
CA LEU A 364 16.94 -0.12 38.48
C LEU A 364 17.21 0.75 37.24
N ALA A 365 18.45 1.19 37.04
CA ALA A 365 18.83 2.00 35.87
C ALA A 365 18.58 1.27 34.55
N LEU A 366 19.00 0.00 34.44
CA LEU A 366 18.77 -0.81 33.24
C LEU A 366 17.28 -1.06 32.99
N PHE A 367 16.51 -1.32 34.05
CA PHE A 367 15.06 -1.49 33.94
C PHE A 367 14.36 -0.20 33.47
N LEU A 368 14.73 0.95 34.04
CA LEU A 368 14.20 2.26 33.65
C LEU A 368 14.58 2.62 32.22
N LEU A 369 15.82 2.35 31.79
CA LEU A 369 16.25 2.55 30.40
C LEU A 369 15.45 1.68 29.42
N CYS A 370 15.31 0.38 29.70
CA CYS A 370 14.49 -0.50 28.86
C CYS A 370 13.04 -0.03 28.78
N SER A 371 12.46 0.37 29.92
CA SER A 371 11.09 0.89 29.99
C SER A 371 10.94 2.20 29.23
N PHE A 372 11.91 3.11 29.35
CA PHE A 372 11.94 4.39 28.65
C PHE A 372 12.00 4.21 27.14
N PHE A 373 12.93 3.38 26.62
CA PHE A 373 13.03 3.13 25.19
C PHE A 373 11.81 2.39 24.63
N SER A 374 11.27 1.41 25.36
CA SER A 374 10.03 0.72 24.95
C SER A 374 8.85 1.69 24.90
N PHE A 375 8.73 2.56 25.92
CA PHE A 375 7.69 3.58 25.98
C PHE A 375 7.83 4.63 24.88
N GLN A 376 9.05 5.11 24.60
CA GLN A 376 9.31 6.04 23.50
C GLN A 376 8.93 5.42 22.16
N ALA A 377 9.34 4.17 21.92
CA ALA A 377 8.97 3.44 20.72
C ALA A 377 7.45 3.22 20.60
N LEU A 378 6.77 2.96 21.72
CA LEU A 378 5.33 2.80 21.75
C LEU A 378 4.61 4.14 21.49
N GLN A 379 5.10 5.24 22.05
CA GLN A 379 4.59 6.58 21.78
C GLN A 379 4.73 6.91 20.29
N THR A 380 5.89 6.63 19.68
CA THR A 380 6.06 6.78 18.23
C THR A 380 5.06 5.92 17.47
N ALA A 381 4.88 4.66 17.83
CA ALA A 381 3.93 3.77 17.16
C ALA A 381 2.45 4.19 17.32
N ILE A 382 2.11 4.92 18.38
CA ILE A 382 0.75 5.45 18.62
C ILE A 382 0.52 6.77 17.87
N GLN A 383 1.52 7.65 17.88
CA GLN A 383 1.44 9.01 17.31
C GLN A 383 1.63 9.01 15.79
N ASP A 384 2.56 8.19 15.32
CA ASP A 384 2.89 7.98 13.91
C ASP A 384 2.86 6.47 13.66
N PRO A 385 1.65 5.86 13.66
CA PRO A 385 1.51 4.44 13.34
C PRO A 385 2.26 4.20 12.04
N PRO A 386 3.17 3.21 11.95
CA PRO A 386 3.97 2.98 10.75
C PRO A 386 3.08 3.14 9.54
N GLN A 387 3.34 4.22 8.81
CA GLN A 387 2.61 4.61 7.64
C GLN A 387 2.52 3.36 6.75
N ILE A 388 1.33 3.12 6.17
CA ILE A 388 0.98 2.00 5.27
C ILE A 388 0.12 0.88 5.90
N ARG A 389 -1.11 1.22 6.31
CA ARG A 389 -2.28 0.33 6.10
C ARG A 389 -3.11 0.97 4.99
N ASP A 390 -3.41 0.21 3.94
CA ASP A 390 -4.22 0.69 2.82
C ASP A 390 -5.60 1.16 3.29
N ASP A 391 -5.93 2.44 3.09
CA ASP A 391 -7.22 3.01 3.52
C ASP A 391 -8.35 2.69 2.52
N MET A 392 -8.75 1.43 2.50
CA MET A 392 -9.86 0.95 1.66
C MET A 392 -11.21 1.56 2.04
N ARG A 393 -11.38 1.97 3.30
CA ARG A 393 -12.59 2.66 3.78
C ARG A 393 -12.65 4.06 3.19
N GLY A 394 -11.53 4.79 3.22
CA GLY A 394 -11.36 6.07 2.52
C GLY A 394 -11.60 5.97 1.02
N LEU A 395 -11.05 4.94 0.36
CA LEU A 395 -11.30 4.67 -1.06
C LEU A 395 -12.78 4.45 -1.38
N ALA A 396 -13.49 3.65 -0.56
CA ALA A 396 -14.92 3.40 -0.76
C ALA A 396 -15.74 4.69 -0.63
N HIS A 397 -15.54 5.45 0.45
CA HIS A 397 -16.20 6.73 0.68
C HIS A 397 -15.87 7.78 -0.40
N TYR A 398 -14.66 7.73 -0.96
CA TYR A 398 -14.24 8.61 -2.04
C TYR A 398 -14.94 8.29 -3.36
N LEU A 399 -15.01 6.99 -3.68
CA LEU A 399 -15.64 6.53 -4.91
C LEU A 399 -17.16 6.75 -4.85
N ASP A 400 -17.83 6.48 -3.73
CA ASP A 400 -19.29 6.55 -3.57
C ASP A 400 -19.95 7.75 -4.30
N PRO A 401 -19.54 9.02 -4.08
CA PRO A 401 -20.17 10.18 -4.72
C PRO A 401 -19.77 10.40 -6.19
N LEU A 402 -18.68 9.79 -6.67
CA LEU A 402 -18.17 10.00 -8.03
C LEU A 402 -18.76 9.01 -9.06
N ARG A 403 -19.41 7.96 -8.57
CA ARG A 403 -19.96 6.87 -9.39
C ARG A 403 -21.14 7.34 -10.24
N GLN A 404 -21.23 6.79 -11.44
CA GLN A 404 -22.39 6.94 -12.33
C GLN A 404 -22.99 5.57 -12.67
N PRO A 405 -24.30 5.50 -12.99
CA PRO A 405 -24.89 4.28 -13.51
C PRO A 405 -24.15 3.82 -14.78
N GLY A 406 -23.70 2.58 -14.80
CA GLY A 406 -22.90 2.03 -15.90
C GLY A 406 -21.38 2.08 -15.68
N ASP A 407 -20.90 2.66 -14.58
CA ASP A 407 -19.49 2.55 -14.19
C ASP A 407 -19.13 1.10 -13.81
N VAL A 408 -17.87 0.69 -14.04
CA VAL A 408 -17.30 -0.56 -13.51
C VAL A 408 -16.00 -0.30 -12.76
N ILE A 409 -15.64 -1.20 -11.85
CA ILE A 409 -14.40 -1.10 -11.07
C ILE A 409 -13.52 -2.32 -11.32
N VAL A 410 -12.28 -2.09 -11.75
CA VAL A 410 -11.25 -3.11 -11.90
C VAL A 410 -10.22 -2.96 -10.79
N PHE A 411 -9.99 -4.04 -10.05
CA PHE A 411 -8.90 -4.12 -9.08
C PHE A 411 -7.77 -4.95 -9.67
N HIS A 412 -6.52 -4.47 -9.59
CA HIS A 412 -5.37 -5.28 -10.05
C HIS A 412 -4.99 -6.43 -9.08
N ASP A 413 -5.67 -6.52 -7.93
CA ASP A 413 -5.50 -7.57 -6.93
C ASP A 413 -6.86 -8.01 -6.36
N ALA A 414 -7.15 -9.31 -6.41
CA ALA A 414 -8.36 -9.90 -5.87
C ALA A 414 -8.48 -9.76 -4.35
N ALA A 415 -7.36 -9.74 -3.63
CA ALA A 415 -7.39 -9.47 -2.20
C ALA A 415 -7.95 -8.07 -1.95
N MET A 416 -7.52 -7.05 -2.70
CA MET A 416 -7.95 -5.66 -2.55
C MET A 416 -9.42 -5.44 -2.89
N MET A 417 -9.91 -6.05 -3.97
CA MET A 417 -11.33 -6.05 -4.30
C MET A 417 -12.17 -6.56 -3.11
N ALA A 418 -11.76 -7.68 -2.54
CA ALA A 418 -12.49 -8.29 -1.44
C ALA A 418 -12.41 -7.45 -0.14
N ILE A 419 -11.36 -6.64 0.06
CA ILE A 419 -11.33 -5.64 1.16
C ILE A 419 -12.30 -4.51 0.88
N TYR A 420 -12.30 -3.99 -0.34
CA TYR A 420 -13.16 -2.90 -0.76
C TYR A 420 -14.65 -3.26 -0.59
N GLU A 421 -15.04 -4.49 -0.93
CA GLU A 421 -16.40 -5.03 -0.73
C GLU A 421 -16.85 -5.07 0.75
N ILE A 422 -15.93 -4.97 1.72
CA ILE A 422 -16.31 -4.84 3.13
C ILE A 422 -16.94 -3.48 3.41
N TYR A 423 -16.53 -2.44 2.69
CA TYR A 423 -16.93 -1.05 2.91
C TYR A 423 -17.90 -0.52 1.85
N ALA A 424 -17.84 -1.04 0.64
CA ALA A 424 -18.59 -0.51 -0.50
C ALA A 424 -20.05 -0.98 -0.55
N LEU A 425 -20.92 -0.14 -1.11
CA LEU A 425 -22.29 -0.52 -1.46
C LEU A 425 -22.28 -1.47 -2.68
N PRO A 426 -23.10 -2.54 -2.70
CA PRO A 426 -23.06 -3.60 -3.71
C PRO A 426 -23.63 -3.21 -5.09
N GLU A 427 -23.64 -1.93 -5.45
CA GLU A 427 -24.38 -1.42 -6.62
C GLU A 427 -23.56 -1.34 -7.91
N LEU A 428 -22.24 -1.21 -7.85
CA LEU A 428 -21.37 -1.23 -9.03
C LEU A 428 -20.75 -2.61 -9.26
N PRO A 429 -20.64 -3.08 -10.52
CA PRO A 429 -19.88 -4.28 -10.83
C PRO A 429 -18.39 -4.02 -10.58
N ALA A 430 -17.79 -4.83 -9.70
CA ALA A 430 -16.36 -4.85 -9.47
C ALA A 430 -15.77 -6.21 -9.88
N ARG A 431 -14.55 -6.21 -10.41
CA ARG A 431 -13.80 -7.45 -10.73
C ARG A 431 -12.31 -7.28 -10.47
N ALA A 432 -11.71 -8.37 -10.00
CA ALA A 432 -10.27 -8.47 -9.86
C ALA A 432 -9.64 -9.03 -11.13
N ILE A 433 -8.66 -8.32 -11.69
CA ILE A 433 -8.00 -8.71 -12.93
C ILE A 433 -6.49 -8.49 -12.74
N PRO A 434 -5.64 -9.52 -12.80
CA PRO A 434 -5.98 -10.94 -12.93
C PRO A 434 -6.84 -11.46 -11.78
N ALA A 435 -7.68 -12.45 -12.09
CA ALA A 435 -8.30 -13.29 -11.08
C ALA A 435 -7.22 -14.11 -10.33
N ILE A 436 -7.58 -14.69 -9.19
CA ILE A 436 -6.63 -15.48 -8.39
C ILE A 436 -6.09 -16.66 -9.21
N PHE A 437 -4.76 -16.82 -9.20
CA PHE A 437 -3.99 -17.80 -9.98
C PHE A 437 -4.01 -17.61 -11.50
N MET A 438 -4.60 -16.53 -12.01
CA MET A 438 -4.49 -16.16 -13.42
C MET A 438 -3.13 -15.48 -13.65
N SER A 439 -2.27 -16.13 -14.43
CA SER A 439 -0.92 -15.64 -14.76
C SER A 439 -0.65 -15.58 -16.26
N ASP A 440 -1.62 -15.99 -17.08
CA ASP A 440 -1.52 -15.96 -18.54
C ASP A 440 -1.94 -14.57 -19.03
N ASP A 441 -0.98 -13.82 -19.58
CA ASP A 441 -1.20 -12.45 -20.03
C ASP A 441 -2.30 -12.32 -21.10
N THR A 442 -2.48 -13.34 -21.95
CA THR A 442 -3.54 -13.35 -22.97
C THR A 442 -4.90 -13.44 -22.30
N LEU A 443 -5.05 -14.32 -21.31
CA LEU A 443 -6.30 -14.44 -20.53
C LEU A 443 -6.57 -13.22 -19.66
N ILE A 444 -5.53 -12.57 -19.12
CA ILE A 444 -5.66 -11.33 -18.34
C ILE A 444 -6.22 -10.22 -19.21
N ARG A 445 -5.64 -10.03 -20.40
CA ARG A 445 -6.09 -9.04 -21.38
C ARG A 445 -7.52 -9.32 -21.85
N GLN A 446 -7.83 -10.57 -22.15
CA GLN A 446 -9.18 -10.97 -22.53
C GLN A 446 -10.20 -10.71 -21.41
N SER A 447 -9.90 -11.09 -20.17
CA SER A 447 -10.78 -10.86 -19.02
C SER A 447 -11.02 -9.36 -18.76
N PHE A 448 -9.96 -8.55 -18.89
CA PHE A 448 -10.05 -7.09 -18.79
C PHE A 448 -10.97 -6.52 -19.87
N HIS A 449 -10.77 -6.96 -21.12
CA HIS A 449 -11.60 -6.54 -22.25
C HIS A 449 -13.07 -6.95 -22.07
N ASP A 450 -13.34 -8.24 -21.82
CA ASP A 450 -14.68 -8.79 -21.69
C ASP A 450 -15.48 -8.13 -20.55
N PHE A 451 -14.81 -7.80 -19.43
CA PHE A 451 -15.45 -7.16 -18.28
C PHE A 451 -15.73 -5.67 -18.50
N THR A 452 -14.84 -4.99 -19.23
CA THR A 452 -14.97 -3.54 -19.49
C THR A 452 -15.75 -3.24 -20.77
N ALA A 453 -16.07 -4.28 -21.56
CA ALA A 453 -16.87 -4.19 -22.78
C ALA A 453 -18.25 -3.57 -22.48
N GLY A 454 -18.61 -2.50 -23.20
CA GLY A 454 -19.90 -1.82 -23.05
C GLY A 454 -20.01 -0.83 -21.90
N HIS A 455 -18.91 -0.54 -21.20
CA HIS A 455 -18.87 0.46 -20.11
C HIS A 455 -18.07 1.70 -20.52
N ASP A 456 -18.70 2.87 -20.44
CA ASP A 456 -18.09 4.16 -20.84
C ASP A 456 -17.04 4.67 -19.84
N ARG A 457 -17.13 4.20 -18.59
CA ARG A 457 -16.33 4.66 -17.45
C ARG A 457 -15.84 3.47 -16.64
N VAL A 458 -14.52 3.30 -16.60
CA VAL A 458 -13.84 2.21 -15.91
C VAL A 458 -12.96 2.80 -14.83
N TRP A 459 -13.28 2.55 -13.57
CA TRP A 459 -12.41 2.85 -12.44
C TRP A 459 -11.38 1.74 -12.32
N VAL A 460 -10.10 2.08 -12.18
CA VAL A 460 -9.06 1.09 -11.92
C VAL A 460 -8.33 1.46 -10.64
N VAL A 461 -8.30 0.50 -9.72
CA VAL A 461 -7.62 0.59 -8.44
C VAL A 461 -6.33 -0.22 -8.52
N THR A 462 -5.21 0.47 -8.42
CA THR A 462 -3.88 -0.11 -8.30
C THR A 462 -3.30 0.06 -6.88
N GLY A 463 -2.32 -0.76 -6.52
CA GLY A 463 -1.75 -0.87 -5.18
C GLY A 463 -0.30 -1.34 -5.25
N LEU A 464 0.47 -1.19 -4.16
CA LEU A 464 1.91 -1.53 -4.12
C LEU A 464 2.23 -3.02 -4.28
N MET A 465 1.25 -3.87 -4.01
CA MET A 465 1.40 -5.33 -4.05
C MET A 465 0.33 -5.92 -4.94
N GLY A 466 0.73 -6.89 -5.78
CA GLY A 466 -0.17 -7.55 -6.71
C GLY A 466 0.56 -7.94 -8.00
N PRO A 467 -0.03 -8.85 -8.79
CA PRO A 467 0.47 -9.18 -10.12
C PRO A 467 0.44 -7.95 -11.04
N THR A 468 1.44 -7.81 -11.91
CA THR A 468 1.57 -6.62 -12.78
C THR A 468 0.70 -6.67 -14.02
N GLY A 469 -0.01 -7.76 -14.31
CA GLY A 469 -0.71 -7.95 -15.58
C GLY A 469 -1.64 -6.79 -15.98
N VAL A 470 -2.47 -6.28 -15.05
CA VAL A 470 -3.25 -5.06 -15.31
C VAL A 470 -2.36 -3.82 -15.35
N ILE A 471 -1.36 -3.69 -14.49
CA ILE A 471 -0.40 -2.58 -14.54
C ILE A 471 0.27 -2.49 -15.93
N ASP A 472 0.61 -3.62 -16.54
CA ASP A 472 1.20 -3.70 -17.88
C ASP A 472 0.21 -3.28 -18.98
N ILE A 473 -1.07 -3.62 -18.83
CA ILE A 473 -2.15 -3.06 -19.66
C ILE A 473 -2.21 -1.53 -19.48
N LEU A 474 -2.16 -1.03 -18.24
CA LEU A 474 -2.27 0.40 -17.92
C LEU A 474 -1.04 1.23 -18.33
N ARG A 475 0.11 0.61 -18.59
CA ARG A 475 1.34 1.28 -19.08
C ARG A 475 1.22 1.80 -20.51
N HIS A 476 0.18 1.43 -21.25
CA HIS A 476 -0.02 1.85 -22.64
C HIS A 476 -0.35 3.33 -22.72
N GLU A 477 0.21 4.02 -23.71
CA GLU A 477 0.07 5.48 -23.87
C GLU A 477 -1.38 5.92 -23.96
N TRP A 478 -2.22 5.21 -24.70
CA TRP A 478 -3.66 5.50 -24.79
C TRP A 478 -4.35 5.49 -23.41
N VAL A 479 -3.94 4.57 -22.53
CA VAL A 479 -4.54 4.36 -21.21
C VAL A 479 -4.17 5.54 -20.32
N LYS A 480 -2.87 5.92 -20.29
CA LYS A 480 -2.40 7.15 -19.61
C LYS A 480 -3.12 8.40 -20.14
N GLN A 481 -3.38 8.44 -21.44
CA GLN A 481 -3.98 9.56 -22.14
C GLN A 481 -5.45 9.79 -21.77
N ASN A 482 -6.17 8.72 -21.47
CA ASN A 482 -7.60 8.76 -21.12
C ASN A 482 -7.85 8.52 -19.63
N SER A 483 -6.79 8.59 -18.81
CA SER A 483 -6.87 8.44 -17.36
C SER A 483 -6.98 9.78 -16.64
N VAL A 484 -7.93 9.88 -15.73
CA VAL A 484 -7.93 10.88 -14.67
C VAL A 484 -7.41 10.18 -13.42
N SER A 485 -6.14 10.40 -13.08
CA SER A 485 -5.59 9.99 -11.79
C SER A 485 -6.14 10.90 -10.70
N PHE A 486 -6.61 10.30 -9.62
CA PHE A 486 -7.07 11.04 -8.45
C PHE A 486 -5.95 11.07 -7.41
N PRO A 487 -5.69 12.22 -6.76
CA PRO A 487 -4.66 12.35 -5.74
C PRO A 487 -5.14 11.75 -4.42
N ALA A 488 -5.51 10.48 -4.46
CA ALA A 488 -5.89 9.72 -3.30
C ALA A 488 -4.71 8.81 -2.92
N SER A 489 -3.62 9.42 -2.45
CA SER A 489 -2.43 8.68 -2.05
C SER A 489 -2.62 8.14 -0.63
N TRP A 490 -3.40 7.07 -0.49
CA TRP A 490 -3.42 6.28 0.74
C TRP A 490 -2.33 5.24 0.63
N SER A 491 -1.16 5.58 1.15
CA SER A 491 -0.07 4.64 1.40
C SER A 491 0.10 3.55 0.34
N GLY A 492 0.21 3.93 -0.93
CA GLY A 492 0.48 2.98 -2.01
C GLY A 492 -0.70 2.51 -2.87
N LEU A 493 -1.93 2.93 -2.58
CA LEU A 493 -3.06 2.80 -3.50
C LEU A 493 -3.07 3.94 -4.53
N HIS A 494 -3.48 3.64 -5.76
CA HIS A 494 -3.68 4.62 -6.82
C HIS A 494 -5.01 4.35 -7.52
N LEU A 495 -5.81 5.40 -7.67
CA LEU A 495 -7.11 5.36 -8.32
C LEU A 495 -7.07 6.16 -9.61
N ALA A 496 -7.48 5.54 -10.71
CA ALA A 496 -7.68 6.22 -11.98
C ALA A 496 -9.08 5.94 -12.54
N LEU A 497 -9.69 6.95 -13.15
CA LEU A 497 -10.87 6.80 -13.99
C LEU A 497 -10.44 6.82 -15.45
N TYR A 498 -10.80 5.78 -16.19
CA TYR A 498 -10.64 5.69 -17.63
C TYR A 498 -11.98 5.93 -18.29
N THR A 499 -12.05 6.94 -19.13
CA THR A 499 -13.23 7.20 -19.96
C THR A 499 -12.96 6.65 -21.35
N ARG A 500 -13.90 5.89 -21.92
CA ARG A 500 -13.84 5.58 -23.35
C ARG A 500 -13.87 6.91 -24.13
N PRO A 501 -12.97 7.13 -25.11
CA PRO A 501 -13.26 8.09 -26.16
C PRO A 501 -14.52 7.61 -26.88
N LEU A 502 -15.30 8.53 -27.44
CA LEU A 502 -16.41 8.21 -28.33
C LEU A 502 -15.86 7.43 -29.55
N ALA A 503 -15.75 6.11 -29.48
CA ALA A 503 -15.44 5.29 -30.63
C ALA A 503 -16.61 5.42 -31.62
N SER A 504 -16.32 5.85 -32.85
CA SER A 504 -17.35 5.88 -33.89
C SER A 504 -17.50 4.48 -34.47
N THR A 505 -18.74 4.01 -34.54
CA THR A 505 -19.13 2.81 -35.32
C THR A 505 -19.26 3.11 -36.81
N GLU A 506 -19.06 4.38 -37.20
CA GLU A 506 -19.19 4.88 -38.56
C GLU A 506 -17.87 5.51 -39.02
N LEU A 507 -17.48 5.24 -40.28
CA LEU A 507 -16.34 5.88 -40.92
C LEU A 507 -16.55 7.40 -40.97
N PRO A 508 -15.52 8.22 -40.68
CA PRO A 508 -15.61 9.67 -40.83
C PRO A 508 -16.05 10.05 -42.25
N ALA A 509 -16.84 11.12 -42.40
CA ALA A 509 -17.32 11.58 -43.71
C ALA A 509 -16.19 11.96 -44.70
N THR A 510 -14.97 12.15 -44.19
CA THR A 510 -13.74 12.43 -44.96
C THR A 510 -13.01 11.18 -45.42
N ALA A 511 -13.43 9.99 -44.98
CA ALA A 511 -12.84 8.70 -45.35
C ALA A 511 -13.57 8.11 -46.57
N GLU A 512 -12.81 7.54 -47.51
CA GLU A 512 -13.36 6.76 -48.61
C GLU A 512 -13.53 5.30 -48.14
N PRO A 513 -14.77 4.75 -48.15
CA PRO A 513 -15.01 3.36 -47.81
C PRO A 513 -14.46 2.44 -48.91
N LEU A 514 -13.84 1.33 -48.51
CA LEU A 514 -13.38 0.31 -49.45
C LEU A 514 -14.56 -0.58 -49.86
N ALA A 515 -14.68 -0.88 -51.16
CA ALA A 515 -15.84 -1.59 -51.73
C ALA A 515 -15.97 -3.06 -51.26
N GLU A 516 -14.88 -3.65 -50.76
CA GLU A 516 -14.80 -4.95 -50.08
C GLU A 516 -13.93 -4.79 -48.83
N SER A 517 -14.24 -5.49 -47.73
CA SER A 517 -13.38 -5.52 -46.54
C SER A 517 -12.10 -6.25 -46.89
N LEU A 518 -10.98 -5.53 -46.97
CA LEU A 518 -9.71 -6.11 -47.36
C LEU A 518 -8.97 -6.60 -46.11
N SER A 519 -8.81 -7.92 -45.97
CA SER A 519 -8.15 -8.49 -44.80
C SER A 519 -6.62 -8.60 -45.01
N LEU A 520 -5.85 -8.11 -44.04
CA LEU A 520 -4.38 -8.19 -44.01
C LEU A 520 -3.95 -8.63 -42.60
N ASN A 521 -3.24 -9.77 -42.47
CA ASN A 521 -2.81 -10.31 -41.17
C ASN A 521 -3.93 -10.36 -40.09
N ASN A 522 -5.13 -10.84 -40.46
CA ASN A 522 -6.32 -10.91 -39.59
C ASN A 522 -6.86 -9.54 -39.12
N ILE A 523 -6.57 -8.45 -39.84
CA ILE A 523 -7.17 -7.13 -39.64
C ILE A 523 -7.96 -6.78 -40.90
N ASP A 524 -9.18 -6.26 -40.74
CA ASP A 524 -9.99 -5.80 -41.87
C ASP A 524 -9.78 -4.31 -42.10
N ILE A 525 -9.27 -3.95 -43.27
CA ILE A 525 -9.16 -2.55 -43.70
C ILE A 525 -10.50 -2.15 -44.32
N ILE A 526 -11.11 -1.09 -43.79
CA ILE A 526 -12.49 -0.69 -44.08
C ILE A 526 -12.60 0.67 -44.76
N GLY A 527 -11.55 1.49 -44.68
CA GLY A 527 -11.52 2.77 -45.37
C GLY A 527 -10.14 3.37 -45.43
N ILE A 528 -10.00 4.40 -46.25
CA ILE A 528 -8.78 5.20 -46.32
C ILE A 528 -9.12 6.67 -46.58
N GLY A 529 -8.37 7.58 -45.96
CA GLY A 529 -8.52 9.01 -46.15
C GLY A 529 -7.18 9.68 -46.41
N ALA A 530 -7.11 10.56 -47.40
CA ALA A 530 -5.97 11.46 -47.52
C ALA A 530 -6.15 12.60 -46.51
N ILE A 531 -5.23 12.75 -45.56
CA ILE A 531 -5.25 13.88 -44.63
C ILE A 531 -4.70 15.10 -45.36
N PRO A 532 -5.47 16.19 -45.53
CA PRO A 532 -4.98 17.38 -46.21
C PRO A 532 -3.72 17.90 -45.53
N VAL A 533 -2.60 17.90 -46.24
CA VAL A 533 -1.36 18.50 -45.75
C VAL A 533 -1.45 19.99 -46.05
N ARG A 534 -1.35 20.84 -45.03
CA ARG A 534 -1.09 22.26 -45.26
C ARG A 534 0.39 22.36 -45.66
N GLY A 535 0.61 22.82 -46.88
CA GLY A 535 1.94 23.02 -47.46
C GLY A 535 2.35 22.11 -48.60
N GLN A 536 3.37 22.56 -49.31
CA GLN A 536 3.98 21.81 -50.41
C GLN A 536 5.11 20.92 -49.86
N VAL A 537 4.71 19.94 -49.05
CA VAL A 537 5.63 18.89 -48.60
C VAL A 537 5.62 17.78 -49.67
N PRO A 538 6.77 17.26 -50.12
CA PRO A 538 6.84 16.16 -51.08
C PRO A 538 6.42 14.86 -50.39
N GLY A 539 5.12 14.66 -50.24
CA GLY A 539 4.50 13.48 -49.66
C GLY A 539 3.05 13.73 -49.24
N GLN A 540 2.41 12.69 -48.69
CA GLN A 540 1.01 12.74 -48.28
C GLN A 540 0.80 11.91 -47.01
N TRP A 541 0.02 12.46 -46.08
CA TRP A 541 -0.48 11.72 -44.93
C TRP A 541 -1.74 10.93 -45.34
N TRP A 542 -1.78 9.67 -44.94
CA TRP A 542 -2.86 8.74 -45.23
C TRP A 542 -3.38 8.13 -43.93
N SER A 543 -4.66 8.34 -43.66
CA SER A 543 -5.40 7.60 -42.63
C SER A 543 -5.85 6.28 -43.21
N VAL A 544 -5.41 5.17 -42.65
CA VAL A 544 -5.91 3.83 -42.93
C VAL A 544 -6.86 3.46 -41.79
N TYR A 545 -8.12 3.20 -42.14
CA TYR A 545 -9.16 2.79 -41.19
C TYR A 545 -9.30 1.28 -41.20
N TRP A 546 -9.27 0.68 -40.03
CA TRP A 546 -9.25 -0.77 -39.87
C TRP A 546 -10.07 -1.22 -38.67
N THR A 547 -10.50 -2.49 -38.67
CA THR A 547 -11.18 -3.15 -37.55
C THR A 547 -10.54 -4.51 -37.31
N GLU A 548 -10.44 -4.90 -36.04
CA GLU A 548 -10.02 -6.25 -35.65
C GLU A 548 -11.27 -7.16 -35.57
N PRO A 549 -11.31 -8.30 -36.28
CA PRO A 549 -12.34 -9.31 -36.11
C PRO A 549 -12.36 -9.83 -34.67
N ALA A 550 -13.55 -10.15 -34.16
CA ALA A 550 -13.71 -10.67 -32.79
C ALA A 550 -12.83 -11.92 -32.56
N GLY A 551 -11.89 -11.84 -31.62
CA GLY A 551 -11.01 -12.95 -31.23
C GLY A 551 -9.58 -12.91 -31.80
N ALA A 552 -9.20 -11.91 -32.61
CA ALA A 552 -7.86 -11.75 -33.16
C ALA A 552 -6.95 -10.87 -32.27
N ALA A 553 -6.64 -11.31 -31.06
CA ALA A 553 -5.72 -10.59 -30.18
C ALA A 553 -4.25 -10.81 -30.59
N GLY A 554 -3.49 -9.74 -30.86
CA GLY A 554 -2.03 -9.77 -30.86
C GLY A 554 -1.35 -10.16 -32.18
N ALA A 555 -1.93 -9.82 -33.34
CA ALA A 555 -1.20 -9.96 -34.60
C ALA A 555 -0.13 -8.86 -34.73
N ASP A 556 1.14 -9.28 -34.71
CA ASP A 556 2.27 -8.44 -35.09
C ASP A 556 2.10 -8.03 -36.56
N SER A 557 1.55 -6.84 -36.76
CA SER A 557 1.10 -6.35 -38.06
C SER A 557 1.90 -5.10 -38.39
N ASN A 558 3.22 -5.26 -38.45
CA ASN A 558 4.06 -4.34 -39.20
C ASN A 558 3.57 -4.36 -40.64
N VAL A 559 2.92 -3.26 -41.03
CA VAL A 559 2.45 -3.06 -42.38
C VAL A 559 3.20 -1.90 -43.00
N CYS A 560 3.47 -2.01 -44.27
CA CYS A 560 4.12 -1.01 -45.06
C CYS A 560 3.11 -0.45 -46.06
N LEU A 561 2.78 0.82 -45.93
CA LEU A 561 2.07 1.54 -46.96
C LEU A 561 3.08 1.83 -48.08
N ARG A 562 2.76 1.44 -49.31
CA ARG A 562 3.64 1.49 -50.49
C ARG A 562 2.99 2.28 -51.60
N LEU A 563 3.80 3.08 -52.28
CA LEU A 563 3.44 3.73 -53.53
C LEU A 563 4.14 3.02 -54.69
N ARG A 564 3.38 2.43 -55.60
CA ARG A 564 3.90 1.60 -56.70
C ARG A 564 3.42 2.11 -58.07
N ASP A 565 4.28 2.04 -59.08
CA ASP A 565 3.96 2.40 -60.47
C ASP A 565 3.35 1.22 -61.27
N PRO A 566 2.80 1.45 -62.47
CA PRO A 566 2.23 0.40 -63.32
C PRO A 566 3.23 -0.69 -63.74
N GLU A 567 4.53 -0.36 -63.80
CA GLU A 567 5.63 -1.27 -64.14
C GLU A 567 6.05 -2.16 -62.95
N GLY A 568 5.53 -1.89 -61.74
CA GLY A 568 5.74 -2.67 -60.53
C GLY A 568 6.84 -2.16 -59.59
N THR A 569 7.43 -0.99 -59.88
CA THR A 569 8.46 -0.33 -59.05
C THR A 569 7.82 0.34 -57.84
N VAL A 570 8.36 0.09 -56.65
CA VAL A 570 7.96 0.79 -55.41
C VAL A 570 8.80 2.06 -55.28
N TRP A 571 8.13 3.22 -55.27
CA TRP A 571 8.77 4.54 -55.21
C TRP A 571 8.85 5.10 -53.80
N SER A 572 7.95 4.68 -52.92
CA SER A 572 7.93 5.12 -51.53
C SER A 572 7.30 4.06 -50.65
N GLU A 573 7.83 3.91 -49.45
CA GLU A 573 7.38 2.93 -48.47
C GLU A 573 7.44 3.54 -47.06
N SER A 574 6.41 3.28 -46.26
CA SER A 574 6.34 3.70 -44.86
C SER A 574 5.76 2.58 -44.02
N CYS A 575 6.60 2.01 -43.15
CA CYS A 575 6.23 0.86 -42.33
C CYS A 575 5.91 1.29 -40.91
N GLN A 576 4.76 0.84 -40.41
CA GLN A 576 4.33 1.04 -39.03
C GLN A 576 3.57 -0.19 -38.53
N GLN A 577 3.50 -0.34 -37.21
CA GLN A 577 2.62 -1.32 -36.60
C GLN A 577 1.19 -0.77 -36.60
N LEU A 578 0.22 -1.52 -37.16
CA LEU A 578 -1.19 -1.09 -37.14
C LEU A 578 -1.77 -1.16 -35.73
N SER A 579 -1.48 -2.24 -35.00
CA SER A 579 -2.03 -2.51 -33.68
C SER A 579 -1.03 -2.11 -32.58
N ASP A 580 -1.38 -1.08 -31.79
CA ASP A 580 -0.84 -0.94 -30.43
C ASP A 580 -1.88 -1.64 -29.55
N ALA A 581 -1.53 -2.63 -28.73
CA ALA A 581 -2.53 -3.41 -27.99
C ALA A 581 -3.52 -2.50 -27.22
N ARG A 582 -4.77 -2.39 -27.70
CA ARG A 582 -5.80 -1.52 -27.12
C ARG A 582 -6.75 -2.37 -26.26
N PRO A 583 -6.81 -2.16 -24.94
CA PRO A 583 -7.42 -3.15 -24.06
C PRO A 583 -8.96 -3.11 -23.97
N PHE A 584 -9.65 -2.18 -24.66
CA PHE A 584 -11.07 -1.88 -24.40
C PHE A 584 -12.08 -2.20 -25.52
N GLU A 585 -11.64 -2.53 -26.75
CA GLU A 585 -12.57 -2.59 -27.90
C GLU A 585 -12.29 -3.72 -28.89
N THR A 586 -13.34 -4.49 -29.21
CA THR A 586 -13.44 -5.35 -30.40
C THR A 586 -14.51 -4.73 -31.29
N GLN A 587 -14.32 -4.75 -32.61
CA GLN A 587 -15.23 -4.19 -33.63
C GLN A 587 -15.33 -2.65 -33.73
N ALA A 588 -14.42 -1.89 -33.12
CA ALA A 588 -14.34 -0.45 -33.34
C ALA A 588 -13.55 -0.13 -34.62
N ILE A 589 -13.89 1.01 -35.25
CA ILE A 589 -13.15 1.55 -36.39
C ILE A 589 -11.94 2.30 -35.88
N TYR A 590 -10.75 1.79 -36.17
CA TYR A 590 -9.49 2.38 -35.76
C TYR A 590 -8.82 3.10 -36.91
N GLU A 591 -8.15 4.19 -36.61
CA GLU A 591 -7.35 4.95 -37.57
C GLU A 591 -5.86 4.75 -37.28
N ARG A 592 -5.08 4.48 -38.33
CA ARG A 592 -3.62 4.55 -38.31
C ARG A 592 -3.13 5.46 -39.43
N VAL A 593 -2.21 6.36 -39.10
CA VAL A 593 -1.78 7.42 -40.00
C VAL A 593 -0.36 7.13 -40.52
N PHE A 594 -0.23 7.06 -41.85
CA PHE A 594 1.02 6.80 -42.56
C PHE A 594 1.49 8.06 -43.29
N TRP A 595 2.78 8.39 -43.16
CA TRP A 595 3.42 9.37 -44.04
C TRP A 595 4.08 8.65 -45.21
N LEU A 596 3.70 8.99 -46.44
CA LEU A 596 4.40 8.54 -47.64
C LEU A 596 5.15 9.71 -48.28
N PRO A 597 6.50 9.74 -48.21
CA PRO A 597 7.28 10.74 -48.93
C PRO A 597 7.17 10.51 -50.44
N TYR A 598 7.02 11.55 -51.23
CA TYR A 598 6.99 11.47 -52.69
C TYR A 598 8.38 11.84 -53.23
N PRO A 599 9.16 10.89 -53.78
CA PRO A 599 10.48 11.21 -54.30
C PRO A 599 10.44 12.27 -55.41
N THR A 600 11.50 13.05 -55.50
CA THR A 600 11.62 14.10 -56.52
C THR A 600 11.71 13.47 -57.92
N GLY A 601 10.91 13.96 -58.86
CA GLY A 601 10.88 13.46 -60.24
C GLY A 601 9.93 12.27 -60.48
N LEU A 602 8.94 12.04 -59.61
CA LEU A 602 7.84 11.10 -59.90
C LEU A 602 7.18 11.45 -61.25
N PRO A 603 7.17 10.53 -62.23
CA PRO A 603 6.44 10.76 -63.47
C PRO A 603 4.92 10.87 -63.18
N PRO A 604 4.15 11.64 -63.97
CA PRO A 604 2.72 11.87 -63.74
C PRO A 604 1.88 10.65 -64.15
N LEU A 605 2.11 9.52 -63.50
CA LEU A 605 1.45 8.24 -63.71
C LEU A 605 0.29 8.05 -62.72
N THR A 606 -0.51 7.02 -62.98
CA THR A 606 -1.44 6.50 -61.97
C THR A 606 -0.68 5.50 -61.13
N TYR A 607 -0.53 5.82 -59.84
CA TYR A 607 0.15 4.95 -58.88
C TYR A 607 -0.87 4.12 -58.11
N SER A 608 -0.50 2.89 -57.77
CA SER A 608 -1.23 2.10 -56.78
C SER A 608 -0.71 2.43 -55.38
N LEU A 609 -1.65 2.68 -54.47
CA LEU A 609 -1.39 2.75 -53.05
C LEU A 609 -1.76 1.40 -52.44
N GLU A 610 -0.75 0.71 -51.93
CA GLU A 610 -0.86 -0.67 -51.47
C GLU A 610 -0.45 -0.76 -50.00
N LEU A 611 -1.17 -1.56 -49.21
CA LEU A 611 -0.77 -1.93 -47.85
C LEU A 611 -0.19 -3.34 -47.89
N ALA A 612 1.06 -3.49 -47.47
CA ALA A 612 1.76 -4.77 -47.49
C ALA A 612 2.10 -5.25 -46.07
N ALA A 613 1.89 -6.53 -45.79
CA ALA A 613 2.35 -7.19 -44.58
C ALA A 613 3.04 -8.52 -44.97
N GLY A 614 4.36 -8.56 -44.89
CA GLY A 614 5.13 -9.69 -45.43
C GLY A 614 4.88 -9.87 -46.94
N ASP A 615 4.43 -11.06 -47.34
CA ASP A 615 4.08 -11.41 -48.73
C ASP A 615 2.64 -11.05 -49.12
N GLN A 616 1.79 -10.67 -48.15
CA GLN A 616 0.43 -10.24 -48.42
C GLN A 616 0.41 -8.76 -48.81
N VAL A 617 -0.32 -8.44 -49.88
CA VAL A 617 -0.48 -7.06 -50.36
C VAL A 617 -1.94 -6.82 -50.68
N VAL A 618 -2.45 -5.70 -50.18
CA VAL A 618 -3.81 -5.24 -50.40
C VAL A 618 -3.75 -3.91 -51.14
N LEU A 619 -4.43 -3.80 -52.27
CA LEU A 619 -4.59 -2.55 -53.00
C LEU A 619 -5.65 -1.69 -52.30
N LEU A 620 -5.25 -0.55 -51.75
CA LEU A 620 -6.19 0.36 -51.08
C LEU A 620 -6.89 1.27 -52.09
N LEU A 621 -6.13 1.91 -52.98
CA LEU A 621 -6.67 2.75 -54.05
C LEU A 621 -5.66 2.98 -55.18
N SER A 622 -6.14 3.39 -56.35
CA SER A 622 -5.30 3.90 -57.43
C SER A 622 -5.52 5.40 -57.56
N LYS A 623 -4.44 6.18 -57.50
CA LYS A 623 -4.51 7.64 -57.59
C LYS A 623 -3.49 8.16 -58.57
N GLN A 624 -3.95 9.07 -59.42
CA GLN A 624 -3.03 9.85 -60.23
C GLN A 624 -2.31 10.85 -59.32
N ILE A 625 -1.00 10.68 -59.19
CA ILE A 625 -0.16 11.63 -58.47
C ILE A 625 0.38 12.57 -59.54
N ALA A 626 -0.08 13.82 -59.51
CA ALA A 626 0.48 14.86 -60.35
C ALA A 626 1.97 15.02 -60.01
N ALA A 627 2.83 15.14 -61.03
CA ALA A 627 4.24 15.44 -60.85
C ALA A 627 4.36 16.62 -59.87
N THR A 628 5.04 16.38 -58.75
CA THR A 628 5.14 17.36 -57.67
C THR A 628 5.73 18.64 -58.24
N LEU A 629 4.96 19.72 -58.19
CA LEU A 629 5.49 21.07 -58.35
C LEU A 629 6.63 21.23 -57.35
N ALA A 630 7.70 21.90 -57.79
CA ALA A 630 8.84 22.26 -56.95
C ALA A 630 8.34 22.78 -55.59
N PRO A 631 9.03 22.45 -54.48
CA PRO A 631 8.53 22.70 -53.12
C PRO A 631 8.15 24.17 -52.98
N GLY A 632 6.84 24.40 -52.83
CA GLY A 632 6.28 25.68 -52.48
C GLY A 632 6.75 26.10 -51.09
N ASP A 633 6.81 27.41 -50.91
CA ASP A 633 7.39 28.17 -49.81
C ASP A 633 6.78 27.92 -48.41
N GLU A 634 6.50 26.68 -48.00
CA GLU A 634 6.16 26.38 -46.60
C GLU A 634 7.42 26.03 -45.81
N SER A 635 7.65 26.84 -44.77
CA SER A 635 8.75 26.68 -43.83
C SER A 635 8.27 25.90 -42.59
N PRO A 636 9.12 25.07 -41.97
CA PRO A 636 8.76 24.37 -40.74
C PRO A 636 8.36 25.36 -39.63
N LEU A 637 7.50 24.92 -38.70
CA LEU A 637 7.10 25.70 -37.51
C LEU A 637 8.31 26.23 -36.76
N LEU A 638 9.36 25.40 -36.61
CA LEU A 638 10.64 25.77 -36.04
C LEU A 638 11.78 25.14 -36.83
N GLN A 639 12.82 25.94 -37.10
CA GLN A 639 14.08 25.47 -37.68
C GLN A 639 15.12 25.29 -36.60
N GLY A 640 15.76 24.12 -36.57
CA GLY A 640 16.88 23.82 -35.68
C GLY A 640 18.15 23.51 -36.47
N GLU A 641 19.28 23.35 -35.79
CA GLU A 641 20.56 23.08 -36.48
C GLU A 641 20.60 21.69 -37.15
N GLN A 642 19.96 20.70 -36.54
CA GLN A 642 19.94 19.31 -37.01
C GLN A 642 18.53 18.75 -37.21
N THR A 643 17.52 19.42 -36.64
CA THR A 643 16.12 18.98 -36.69
C THR A 643 15.16 20.14 -36.78
N ASP A 644 14.15 19.97 -37.62
CA ASP A 644 13.09 20.93 -37.80
C ASP A 644 11.79 20.40 -37.19
N LEU A 645 11.04 21.25 -36.51
CA LEU A 645 9.67 20.93 -36.10
C LEU A 645 8.73 21.41 -37.19
N TRP A 646 8.01 20.49 -37.82
CA TRP A 646 7.10 20.81 -38.92
C TRP A 646 5.71 21.15 -38.43
N THR A 647 5.14 20.30 -37.58
CA THR A 647 3.80 20.53 -37.02
C THR A 647 3.68 19.96 -35.61
N PHE A 648 2.71 20.47 -34.87
CA PHE A 648 2.27 19.91 -33.61
C PHE A 648 0.74 19.87 -33.57
N GLU A 649 0.20 18.77 -33.07
CA GLU A 649 -1.24 18.59 -32.90
C GLU A 649 -1.58 18.08 -31.50
N TRP A 650 -2.54 18.73 -30.84
CA TRP A 650 -3.10 18.23 -29.58
C TRP A 650 -4.01 17.03 -29.83
N ALA A 651 -3.96 16.03 -28.96
CA ALA A 651 -4.82 14.84 -29.05
C ALA A 651 -6.30 15.13 -28.73
N ALA A 652 -6.57 16.24 -28.05
CA ALA A 652 -7.90 16.74 -27.75
C ALA A 652 -7.94 18.27 -27.89
N PRO A 653 -9.10 18.86 -28.21
CA PRO A 653 -9.24 20.32 -28.29
C PRO A 653 -9.01 20.99 -26.93
N ASP A 654 -9.47 20.35 -25.86
CA ASP A 654 -9.41 20.83 -24.49
C ASP A 654 -8.95 19.71 -23.54
N PHE A 655 -8.31 20.08 -22.42
CA PHE A 655 -7.85 19.15 -21.38
C PHE A 655 -8.41 19.55 -20.01
N ARG A 656 -8.39 18.65 -19.03
CA ARG A 656 -8.85 18.96 -17.66
C ARG A 656 -7.67 19.16 -16.71
N ALA A 657 -7.77 20.14 -15.81
CA ALA A 657 -6.75 20.38 -14.80
C ALA A 657 -6.54 19.15 -13.89
N GLY A 658 -5.29 18.77 -13.64
CA GLY A 658 -4.93 17.53 -12.94
C GLY A 658 -4.77 16.30 -13.84
N ALA A 659 -5.17 16.37 -15.12
CA ALA A 659 -4.97 15.31 -16.09
C ALA A 659 -3.66 15.49 -16.88
N TRP A 660 -3.34 14.55 -17.77
CA TRP A 660 -2.25 14.70 -18.72
C TRP A 660 -2.73 15.41 -19.99
N ALA A 661 -2.00 16.43 -20.44
CA ALA A 661 -2.16 17.05 -21.76
C ALA A 661 -1.28 16.33 -22.78
N LEU A 662 -1.89 15.96 -23.90
CA LEU A 662 -1.35 14.92 -24.77
C LEU A 662 -1.36 15.41 -26.20
N GLY A 663 -0.28 15.21 -26.92
CA GLY A 663 -0.14 15.75 -28.28
C GLY A 663 0.89 14.99 -29.09
N ASN A 664 1.15 15.45 -30.29
CA ASN A 664 2.09 14.83 -31.21
C ASN A 664 2.92 15.90 -31.92
N PHE A 665 4.23 15.79 -31.81
CA PHE A 665 5.18 16.54 -32.64
C PHE A 665 5.45 15.77 -33.93
N ILE A 666 5.62 16.49 -35.02
CA ILE A 666 6.16 15.97 -36.27
C ILE A 666 7.49 16.65 -36.53
N TRP A 667 8.56 15.88 -36.41
CA TRP A 667 9.94 16.30 -36.60
C TRP A 667 10.43 15.96 -38.00
N GLN A 668 11.39 16.70 -38.52
CA GLN A 668 12.19 16.31 -39.68
C GLN A 668 13.68 16.31 -39.32
N ALA A 669 14.40 15.24 -39.68
CA ALA A 669 15.85 15.24 -39.59
C ALA A 669 16.46 16.10 -40.71
N GLY A 670 17.22 17.13 -40.38
CA GLY A 670 18.00 17.90 -41.36
C GLY A 670 19.33 17.23 -41.74
N ALA A 671 19.88 16.44 -40.81
CA ALA A 671 21.12 15.67 -40.97
C ALA A 671 21.08 14.41 -40.07
N SER A 672 22.12 13.57 -40.10
CA SER A 672 22.27 12.44 -39.17
C SER A 672 22.48 12.92 -37.73
N ILE A 673 21.79 12.31 -36.78
CA ILE A 673 21.77 12.72 -35.37
C ILE A 673 22.42 11.62 -34.52
N ASP A 674 23.68 11.82 -34.13
CA ASP A 674 24.49 10.79 -33.44
C ASP A 674 24.34 10.82 -31.90
N GLN A 675 23.73 11.87 -31.36
CA GLN A 675 23.44 12.01 -29.91
C GLN A 675 21.93 11.90 -29.67
N GLU A 676 21.52 11.65 -28.43
CA GLU A 676 20.10 11.68 -28.00
C GLU A 676 19.79 13.04 -27.37
N PRO A 677 19.57 14.11 -28.15
CA PRO A 677 19.31 15.42 -27.59
C PRO A 677 17.96 15.46 -26.88
N MET A 678 17.88 16.28 -25.82
CA MET A 678 16.65 16.50 -25.06
C MET A 678 15.89 17.70 -25.60
N VAL A 679 14.59 17.53 -25.85
CA VAL A 679 13.63 18.59 -26.17
C VAL A 679 12.97 19.06 -24.88
N ARG A 680 12.97 20.38 -24.65
CA ARG A 680 12.24 20.98 -23.51
C ARG A 680 10.91 21.51 -23.99
N ILE A 681 9.86 21.17 -23.26
CA ILE A 681 8.49 21.53 -23.61
C ILE A 681 7.84 22.16 -22.38
N ARG A 682 7.21 23.31 -22.56
CA ARG A 682 6.47 23.97 -21.49
C ARG A 682 5.13 24.48 -21.95
N LEU A 683 4.19 24.53 -21.03
CA LEU A 683 2.93 25.21 -21.20
C LEU A 683 3.04 26.58 -20.53
N VAL A 684 2.68 27.64 -21.26
CA VAL A 684 2.70 29.01 -20.74
C VAL A 684 1.33 29.66 -20.75
N ASP A 685 1.08 30.52 -19.76
CA ASP A 685 -0.11 31.36 -19.74
C ASP A 685 -0.01 32.53 -20.76
N TRP A 686 -1.05 33.37 -20.79
CA TRP A 686 -1.09 34.55 -21.66
C TRP A 686 -0.03 35.60 -21.29
N LEU A 687 0.48 35.60 -20.05
CA LEU A 687 1.58 36.44 -19.57
C LEU A 687 2.97 35.86 -19.90
N GLY A 688 3.02 34.64 -20.46
CA GLY A 688 4.28 33.96 -20.80
C GLY A 688 4.94 33.23 -19.62
N ARG A 689 4.23 33.07 -18.49
CA ARG A 689 4.73 32.32 -17.33
C ARG A 689 4.57 30.82 -17.58
N SER A 690 5.62 30.05 -17.32
CA SER A 690 5.58 28.58 -17.39
C SER A 690 4.70 28.03 -16.27
N VAL A 691 3.72 27.21 -16.61
CA VAL A 691 2.78 26.59 -15.67
C VAL A 691 2.89 25.06 -15.61
N ALA A 692 3.49 24.44 -16.62
CA ALA A 692 3.84 23.03 -16.64
C ALA A 692 5.05 22.86 -17.57
N GLU A 693 6.01 22.01 -17.22
CA GLU A 693 7.22 21.79 -18.02
C GLU A 693 7.64 20.34 -17.96
N THR A 694 8.17 19.84 -19.08
CA THR A 694 8.71 18.49 -19.20
C THR A 694 9.92 18.49 -20.14
N MET A 695 10.75 17.48 -19.99
CA MET A 695 11.91 17.24 -20.85
C MET A 695 11.83 15.81 -21.38
N GLN A 696 11.92 15.66 -22.69
CA GLN A 696 11.88 14.35 -23.36
C GLN A 696 13.11 14.19 -24.24
N THR A 697 13.57 12.96 -24.44
CA THR A 697 14.49 12.63 -25.53
C THR A 697 13.80 12.96 -26.86
N LEU A 698 14.57 13.43 -27.84
CA LEU A 698 14.07 13.62 -29.20
C LEU A 698 13.72 12.25 -29.79
N GLY A 699 12.54 12.11 -30.37
CA GLY A 699 12.01 10.84 -30.86
C GLY A 699 11.47 9.89 -29.79
N PRO A 700 10.59 8.94 -30.15
CA PRO A 700 10.09 7.95 -29.20
C PRO A 700 11.18 6.92 -28.84
N ASP A 701 11.13 6.36 -27.62
CA ASP A 701 12.11 5.37 -27.13
C ASP A 701 12.26 4.15 -28.05
N SER A 702 11.18 3.78 -28.75
CA SER A 702 11.16 2.69 -29.73
C SER A 702 11.79 3.03 -31.07
N TYR A 703 12.03 4.33 -31.36
CA TYR A 703 12.58 4.81 -32.62
C TYR A 703 13.46 6.07 -32.42
N PRO A 704 14.68 5.88 -31.86
CA PRO A 704 15.55 6.98 -31.45
C PRO A 704 16.13 7.76 -32.65
N PRO A 705 16.63 9.01 -32.44
CA PRO A 705 17.12 9.89 -33.51
C PRO A 705 18.22 9.30 -34.38
N ALA A 706 19.06 8.43 -33.80
CA ALA A 706 20.12 7.74 -34.52
C ALA A 706 19.60 6.82 -35.66
N ALA A 707 18.31 6.44 -35.61
CA ALA A 707 17.65 5.64 -36.64
C ALA A 707 16.97 6.49 -37.74
N TRP A 708 17.01 7.83 -37.64
CA TRP A 708 16.34 8.73 -38.57
C TRP A 708 17.20 8.99 -39.81
N SER A 709 16.56 9.01 -40.98
CA SER A 709 17.21 9.40 -42.25
C SER A 709 17.01 10.90 -42.52
N PRO A 710 17.99 11.60 -43.14
CA PRO A 710 17.81 13.01 -43.53
C PRO A 710 16.56 13.20 -44.40
N GLY A 711 15.76 14.20 -44.07
CA GLY A 711 14.47 14.50 -44.70
C GLY A 711 13.28 13.68 -44.18
N GLN A 712 13.49 12.66 -43.34
CA GLN A 712 12.43 11.82 -42.78
C GLN A 712 11.59 12.58 -41.77
N LEU A 713 10.26 12.48 -41.90
CA LEU A 713 9.32 12.96 -40.90
C LEU A 713 9.09 11.89 -39.82
N VAL A 714 9.21 12.27 -38.55
CA VAL A 714 9.04 11.36 -37.41
C VAL A 714 8.03 11.93 -36.42
N ARG A 715 7.04 11.11 -36.05
CA ARG A 715 6.02 11.46 -35.05
C ARG A 715 6.54 11.12 -33.66
N GLN A 716 6.45 12.08 -32.73
CA GLN A 716 6.77 11.89 -31.32
C GLN A 716 5.57 12.28 -30.44
N PRO A 717 5.08 11.39 -29.56
CA PRO A 717 4.02 11.73 -28.62
C PRO A 717 4.53 12.63 -27.49
N LEU A 718 3.70 13.60 -27.10
CA LEU A 718 3.85 14.43 -25.91
C LEU A 718 2.90 13.93 -24.82
N ALA A 719 3.41 13.82 -23.60
CA ALA A 719 2.60 13.73 -22.39
C ALA A 719 3.11 14.76 -21.37
N LEU A 720 2.23 15.70 -20.99
CA LEU A 720 2.53 16.79 -20.08
C LEU A 720 1.55 16.78 -18.90
N SER A 721 2.06 16.62 -17.67
CA SER A 721 1.21 16.66 -16.47
C SER A 721 0.68 18.07 -16.21
N LEU A 722 -0.64 18.23 -16.08
CA LEU A 722 -1.27 19.52 -15.81
C LEU A 722 -1.53 19.71 -14.31
N PRO A 723 -1.09 20.82 -13.71
CA PRO A 723 -1.52 21.19 -12.37
C PRO A 723 -3.05 21.27 -12.23
N PHE A 724 -3.56 20.91 -11.05
CA PHE A 724 -5.00 20.98 -10.71
C PHE A 724 -5.56 22.41 -10.72
N THR A 725 -4.69 23.42 -10.71
CA THR A 725 -5.04 24.83 -10.60
C THR A 725 -5.32 25.51 -11.94
N LEU A 726 -5.03 24.84 -13.05
CA LEU A 726 -5.12 25.44 -14.39
C LEU A 726 -6.57 25.65 -14.83
N ALA A 727 -6.82 26.75 -15.54
CA ALA A 727 -8.09 27.03 -16.19
C ALA A 727 -7.90 28.05 -17.33
N GLY A 728 -8.60 27.87 -18.44
CA GLY A 728 -8.56 28.79 -19.57
C GLY A 728 -7.51 28.41 -20.61
N ARG A 729 -7.11 29.38 -21.44
CA ARG A 729 -6.31 29.11 -22.65
C ARG A 729 -4.82 29.27 -22.39
N TYR A 730 -4.05 28.28 -22.82
CA TYR A 730 -2.60 28.21 -22.66
C TYR A 730 -1.89 27.97 -23.99
N ARG A 731 -0.61 28.34 -24.06
CA ARG A 731 0.25 28.16 -25.23
C ARG A 731 1.32 27.11 -24.94
N LEU A 732 1.49 26.16 -25.85
CA LEU A 732 2.59 25.22 -25.82
C LEU A 732 3.82 25.89 -26.42
N GLN A 733 4.92 25.86 -25.69
CA GLN A 733 6.22 26.30 -26.16
C GLN A 733 7.21 25.15 -26.16
N VAL A 734 8.05 25.14 -27.19
CA VAL A 734 9.12 24.17 -27.36
C VAL A 734 10.43 24.93 -27.48
N ASN A 735 11.48 24.36 -26.89
CA ASN A 735 12.85 24.79 -27.07
C ASN A 735 13.62 23.65 -27.72
N LEU A 736 14.19 23.93 -28.90
CA LEU A 736 14.89 22.93 -29.70
C LEU A 736 16.29 22.68 -29.14
N PRO A 737 16.82 21.45 -29.30
CA PRO A 737 18.20 21.15 -28.95
C PRO A 737 19.20 22.13 -29.57
N GLY A 738 20.13 22.65 -28.76
CA GLY A 738 21.15 23.60 -29.21
C GLY A 738 20.69 25.06 -29.35
N THR A 739 19.42 25.36 -29.08
CA THR A 739 18.88 26.73 -29.08
C THR A 739 18.51 27.19 -27.67
N ASP A 740 18.61 28.48 -27.38
CA ASP A 740 18.15 29.06 -26.11
C ASP A 740 16.74 29.68 -26.19
N ASP A 741 16.15 29.73 -27.40
CA ASP A 741 14.87 30.39 -27.64
C ASP A 741 13.68 29.45 -27.45
N TRP A 742 12.64 29.95 -26.76
CA TRP A 742 11.36 29.28 -26.62
C TRP A 742 10.38 29.79 -27.66
N GLN A 743 9.78 28.88 -28.43
CA GLN A 743 8.84 29.25 -29.46
C GLN A 743 7.48 28.59 -29.27
N THR A 744 6.41 29.35 -29.55
CA THR A 744 5.04 28.85 -29.41
C THR A 744 4.66 28.02 -30.62
N VAL A 745 4.28 26.77 -30.38
CA VAL A 745 3.94 25.81 -31.44
C VAL A 745 2.44 25.49 -31.49
N ALA A 746 1.72 25.68 -30.38
CA ALA A 746 0.27 25.46 -30.31
C ALA A 746 -0.40 26.17 -29.13
N SER A 747 -1.73 26.06 -29.06
CA SER A 747 -2.53 26.50 -27.90
C SER A 747 -3.64 25.51 -27.61
N THR A 748 -4.04 25.37 -26.34
CA THR A 748 -5.19 24.55 -25.91
C THR A 748 -5.94 25.23 -24.76
N THR A 749 -7.18 24.81 -24.52
CA THR A 749 -7.96 25.23 -23.35
C THR A 749 -7.89 24.16 -22.27
N ILE A 750 -7.66 24.58 -21.03
CA ILE A 750 -7.74 23.71 -19.86
C ILE A 750 -9.02 24.04 -19.09
N VAL A 751 -9.87 23.03 -18.93
CA VAL A 751 -11.07 23.06 -18.11
C VAL A 751 -10.66 22.86 -16.65
N GLY A 752 -10.79 23.92 -15.86
CA GLY A 752 -10.57 23.85 -14.42
C GLY A 752 -11.72 23.16 -13.68
N TRP A 753 -11.48 22.75 -12.44
CA TRP A 753 -12.53 22.26 -11.54
C TRP A 753 -13.54 23.36 -11.20
N PRO A 754 -14.78 23.06 -10.79
CA PRO A 754 -15.68 24.07 -10.24
C PRO A 754 -14.99 24.78 -9.07
N LYS A 755 -14.93 26.11 -9.08
CA LYS A 755 -14.27 26.92 -8.04
C LYS A 755 -15.36 27.52 -7.16
N LEU A 756 -15.38 27.16 -5.88
CA LEU A 756 -16.15 27.90 -4.89
C LEU A 756 -15.33 29.14 -4.52
N THR A 757 -15.88 30.34 -4.72
CA THR A 757 -15.23 31.61 -4.37
C THR A 757 -15.93 32.36 -3.24
N GLU A 758 -17.12 31.90 -2.87
CA GLU A 758 -17.94 32.47 -1.82
C GLU A 758 -18.29 31.37 -0.82
N LEU A 759 -18.37 31.74 0.45
CA LEU A 759 -18.79 30.81 1.50
C LEU A 759 -20.22 30.36 1.22
N PRO A 760 -20.59 29.10 1.55
CA PRO A 760 -21.98 28.65 1.44
C PRO A 760 -22.94 29.55 2.22
N GLU A 761 -24.17 29.65 1.76
CA GLU A 761 -25.22 30.46 2.39
C GLU A 761 -25.42 30.03 3.86
N GLY A 762 -25.44 31.02 4.77
CA GLY A 762 -25.57 30.79 6.22
C GLY A 762 -24.27 30.52 6.98
N ILE A 763 -23.10 30.59 6.32
CA ILE A 763 -21.79 30.48 6.96
C ILE A 763 -21.15 31.87 7.09
N GLU A 764 -21.02 32.34 8.32
CA GLU A 764 -20.35 33.61 8.61
C GLU A 764 -18.83 33.41 8.75
N PRO A 765 -18.00 34.29 8.17
CA PRO A 765 -16.56 34.25 8.34
C PRO A 765 -16.14 34.67 9.75
N VAL A 766 -15.01 34.14 10.23
CA VAL A 766 -14.39 34.66 11.46
C VAL A 766 -13.97 36.13 11.25
N ALA A 767 -14.09 36.96 12.30
CA ALA A 767 -13.80 38.39 12.22
C ALA A 767 -12.40 38.72 11.66
N GLU A 768 -11.41 37.89 12.00
CA GLU A 768 -10.07 37.91 11.41
C GLU A 768 -9.64 36.46 11.12
N ALA A 769 -9.37 36.16 9.84
CA ALA A 769 -8.97 34.84 9.39
C ALA A 769 -7.67 34.39 10.06
N PHE A 770 -7.58 33.09 10.34
CA PHE A 770 -6.33 32.49 10.79
C PHE A 770 -5.47 32.16 9.58
N THR A 771 -4.21 32.57 9.59
CA THR A 771 -3.25 32.29 8.51
C THR A 771 -2.29 31.20 8.93
N PHE A 772 -1.94 30.30 8.00
CA PHE A 772 -0.98 29.22 8.17
C PHE A 772 0.08 29.30 7.07
N GLY A 773 1.34 29.43 7.48
CA GLY A 773 2.42 29.83 6.58
C GLY A 773 2.10 31.17 5.90
N ASP A 774 2.51 31.30 4.64
CA ASP A 774 2.39 32.55 3.89
C ASP A 774 1.11 32.62 3.03
N THR A 775 0.40 31.50 2.84
CA THR A 775 -0.62 31.42 1.78
C THR A 775 -1.97 30.84 2.22
N ILE A 776 -2.02 30.03 3.27
CA ILE A 776 -3.23 29.28 3.66
C ILE A 776 -4.01 30.06 4.72
N GLU A 777 -5.32 30.15 4.57
CA GLU A 777 -6.21 30.87 5.46
C GLU A 777 -7.40 30.00 5.87
N LEU A 778 -7.76 30.03 7.15
CA LEU A 778 -9.02 29.49 7.65
C LEU A 778 -10.03 30.63 7.78
N LEU A 779 -11.05 30.63 6.93
CA LEU A 779 -12.03 31.71 6.81
C LEU A 779 -13.23 31.56 7.74
N ALA A 780 -13.69 30.32 7.92
CA ALA A 780 -14.86 30.02 8.73
C ALA A 780 -14.75 28.59 9.26
N TYR A 781 -15.58 28.28 10.26
CA TYR A 781 -15.82 26.92 10.69
C TYR A 781 -17.23 26.79 11.28
N THR A 782 -17.79 25.59 11.20
CA THR A 782 -19.03 25.22 11.89
C THR A 782 -18.81 23.97 12.71
N SER A 783 -19.48 23.87 13.85
CA SER A 783 -19.42 22.68 14.69
C SER A 783 -20.82 22.25 15.12
N GLU A 784 -21.12 20.96 15.00
CA GLU A 784 -22.39 20.35 15.41
C GLU A 784 -22.10 19.11 16.25
N GLN A 785 -22.67 19.04 17.44
CA GLN A 785 -22.53 17.88 18.32
C GLN A 785 -23.75 16.97 18.20
N GLN A 786 -23.50 15.69 17.90
CA GLN A 786 -24.49 14.63 17.88
C GLN A 786 -24.08 13.51 18.85
N GLY A 787 -24.66 13.52 20.06
CA GLY A 787 -24.26 12.60 21.12
C GLY A 787 -22.83 12.87 21.59
N ASP A 788 -21.96 11.86 21.50
CA ASP A 788 -20.54 11.96 21.83
C ASP A 788 -19.69 12.40 20.61
N ASP A 789 -20.26 12.52 19.41
CA ASP A 789 -19.53 12.92 18.20
C ASP A 789 -19.69 14.42 17.92
N LEU A 790 -18.58 15.09 17.61
CA LEU A 790 -18.55 16.46 17.11
C LEU A 790 -18.18 16.44 15.63
N HIS A 791 -19.08 16.92 14.79
CA HIS A 791 -18.82 17.19 13.37
C HIS A 791 -18.32 18.63 13.21
N LEU A 792 -17.09 18.79 12.76
CA LEU A 792 -16.43 20.08 12.53
C LEU A 792 -16.22 20.27 11.03
N THR A 793 -16.72 21.36 10.47
CA THR A 793 -16.43 21.75 9.08
C THR A 793 -15.54 22.99 9.09
N LEU A 794 -14.41 22.92 8.39
CA LEU A 794 -13.44 23.98 8.21
C LEU A 794 -13.55 24.52 6.79
N TYR A 795 -13.52 25.85 6.64
CA TYR A 795 -13.58 26.52 5.34
C TYR A 795 -12.24 27.20 5.07
N TRP A 796 -11.44 26.58 4.24
CA TRP A 796 -10.10 27.07 3.91
C TRP A 796 -10.11 27.90 2.65
N ARG A 797 -9.17 28.84 2.55
CA ARG A 797 -8.80 29.56 1.33
C ARG A 797 -7.29 29.57 1.21
N SER A 798 -6.79 29.67 -0.01
CA SER A 798 -5.38 30.02 -0.21
C SER A 798 -5.24 31.18 -1.19
N ALA A 799 -4.34 32.12 -0.90
CA ALA A 799 -4.00 33.19 -1.82
C ALA A 799 -3.17 32.69 -3.01
N ASN A 800 -2.35 31.66 -2.80
CA ASN A 800 -1.56 31.00 -3.84
C ASN A 800 -1.42 29.49 -3.56
N PRO A 801 -1.34 28.62 -4.58
CA PRO A 801 -1.12 27.19 -4.35
C PRO A 801 0.17 26.97 -3.55
N PRO A 802 0.13 26.33 -2.38
CA PRO A 802 1.33 26.02 -1.63
C PRO A 802 2.22 25.03 -2.38
N PRO A 803 3.55 25.08 -2.18
CA PRO A 803 4.51 24.27 -2.94
C PRO A 803 4.52 22.78 -2.57
N GLU A 804 3.90 22.42 -1.44
CA GLU A 804 3.81 21.06 -0.92
C GLU A 804 2.42 20.81 -0.31
N ASP A 805 2.08 19.53 -0.11
CA ASP A 805 0.84 19.14 0.55
C ASP A 805 1.00 19.09 2.07
N TYR A 806 -0.09 19.38 2.78
CA TYR A 806 -0.12 19.41 4.24
C TYR A 806 -1.26 18.56 4.80
N ILE A 807 -1.05 18.06 6.03
CA ILE A 807 -2.07 17.38 6.82
C ILE A 807 -2.69 18.37 7.79
N VAL A 808 -4.02 18.42 7.83
CA VAL A 808 -4.78 19.16 8.84
C VAL A 808 -4.89 18.28 10.07
N PHE A 809 -4.61 18.84 11.25
CA PHE A 809 -4.87 18.18 12.52
C PHE A 809 -5.72 19.06 13.42
N ILE A 810 -6.68 18.44 14.12
CA ILE A 810 -7.54 19.11 15.09
C ILE A 810 -7.43 18.41 16.43
N HIS A 811 -7.12 19.17 17.46
CA HIS A 811 -6.97 18.68 18.83
C HIS A 811 -7.95 19.41 19.75
N LEU A 812 -8.64 18.67 20.62
CA LEU A 812 -9.42 19.19 21.74
C LEU A 812 -8.52 19.21 22.98
N ALA A 813 -8.20 20.37 23.54
CA ALA A 813 -7.29 20.47 24.68
C ALA A 813 -7.57 21.70 25.56
N GLU A 814 -7.19 21.62 26.83
CA GLU A 814 -7.00 22.82 27.65
C GLU A 814 -5.69 23.53 27.22
N ALA A 815 -5.64 24.85 27.37
CA ALA A 815 -4.48 25.63 26.94
C ALA A 815 -3.16 25.12 27.58
N GLY A 816 -2.19 24.75 26.74
CA GLY A 816 -0.88 24.25 27.17
C GLY A 816 -0.86 22.81 27.70
N GLN A 817 -1.97 22.08 27.62
CA GLN A 817 -2.06 20.67 28.00
C GLN A 817 -2.01 19.73 26.78
N PRO A 818 -1.68 18.44 26.96
CA PRO A 818 -1.85 17.43 25.93
C PRO A 818 -3.32 17.33 25.45
N PRO A 819 -3.56 16.92 24.19
CA PRO A 819 -4.90 16.76 23.64
C PRO A 819 -5.71 15.69 24.38
N LEU A 820 -6.96 16.01 24.69
CA LEU A 820 -7.99 15.13 25.22
C LEU A 820 -8.60 14.24 24.14
N ALA A 821 -8.76 14.80 22.94
CA ALA A 821 -9.17 14.10 21.71
C ALA A 821 -8.44 14.74 20.52
N GLN A 822 -8.19 13.97 19.46
CA GLN A 822 -7.53 14.48 18.27
C GLN A 822 -7.92 13.71 17.01
N THR A 823 -7.91 14.40 15.86
CA THR A 823 -7.99 13.82 14.52
C THR A 823 -6.97 14.47 13.58
N SER A 824 -6.57 13.76 12.53
CA SER A 824 -5.63 14.25 11.52
C SER A 824 -5.95 13.62 10.16
N SER A 825 -6.07 14.44 9.13
CA SER A 825 -6.32 13.98 7.76
C SER A 825 -5.85 15.03 6.75
N GLY A 826 -5.61 14.61 5.52
CA GLY A 826 -5.51 15.53 4.40
C GLY A 826 -6.81 16.32 4.24
N PRO A 827 -6.76 17.58 3.78
CA PRO A 827 -7.95 18.41 3.67
C PRO A 827 -9.02 17.81 2.76
N ALA A 828 -10.27 18.08 3.12
CA ALA A 828 -11.48 17.58 2.50
C ALA A 828 -11.47 16.06 2.39
N ASN A 829 -11.20 15.34 3.49
CA ASN A 829 -11.05 13.88 3.49
C ASN A 829 -10.05 13.38 2.44
N TRP A 830 -8.89 14.02 2.36
CA TRP A 830 -7.82 13.74 1.39
C TRP A 830 -8.17 14.04 -0.08
N THR A 831 -9.34 14.61 -0.37
CA THR A 831 -9.79 14.82 -1.76
C THR A 831 -9.24 16.11 -2.38
N ARG A 832 -8.78 17.05 -1.56
CA ARG A 832 -8.25 18.36 -2.00
C ARG A 832 -6.88 18.60 -1.35
N PRO A 833 -5.80 17.96 -1.86
CA PRO A 833 -4.44 18.26 -1.40
C PRO A 833 -4.15 19.76 -1.52
N VAL A 834 -3.43 20.34 -0.56
CA VAL A 834 -3.31 21.81 -0.46
C VAL A 834 -2.63 22.40 -1.68
N SER A 835 -1.67 21.69 -2.29
CA SER A 835 -1.02 22.11 -3.55
C SER A 835 -1.99 22.21 -4.75
N SER A 836 -3.18 21.60 -4.66
CA SER A 836 -4.23 21.70 -5.68
C SER A 836 -5.12 22.93 -5.54
N TRP A 837 -5.03 23.68 -4.45
CA TRP A 837 -5.95 24.77 -4.15
C TRP A 837 -5.64 25.98 -5.04
N ARG A 838 -6.67 26.50 -5.71
CA ARG A 838 -6.51 27.70 -6.55
C ARG A 838 -6.56 28.97 -5.69
N PRO A 839 -5.91 30.06 -6.15
CA PRO A 839 -6.05 31.38 -5.54
C PRO A 839 -7.51 31.72 -5.30
N ASP A 840 -7.89 32.10 -4.08
CA ASP A 840 -9.24 32.46 -3.65
C ASP A 840 -10.30 31.34 -3.77
N GLU A 841 -9.89 30.08 -3.91
CA GLU A 841 -10.80 28.94 -3.84
C GLU A 841 -11.11 28.57 -2.39
N ILE A 842 -12.39 28.36 -2.09
CA ILE A 842 -12.86 27.89 -0.80
C ILE A 842 -12.94 26.36 -0.81
N ILE A 843 -12.27 25.75 0.17
CA ILE A 843 -12.24 24.30 0.38
C ILE A 843 -13.03 23.97 1.63
N VAL A 844 -14.08 23.17 1.45
CA VAL A 844 -14.91 22.66 2.55
C VAL A 844 -14.30 21.37 3.06
N ASP A 845 -13.88 21.37 4.32
CA ASP A 845 -13.09 20.31 4.92
C ASP A 845 -13.76 19.79 6.21
N GLN A 846 -14.28 18.56 6.16
CA GLN A 846 -15.09 17.98 7.22
C GLN A 846 -14.31 16.99 8.08
N HIS A 847 -14.49 17.09 9.39
CA HIS A 847 -13.81 16.29 10.40
C HIS A 847 -14.79 15.81 11.46
N THR A 848 -14.55 14.61 12.00
CA THR A 848 -15.33 14.08 13.14
C THR A 848 -14.40 13.84 14.32
N ILE A 849 -14.79 14.32 15.50
CA ILE A 849 -14.03 14.21 16.75
C ILE A 849 -14.95 13.63 17.82
N VAL A 850 -14.54 12.51 18.42
CA VAL A 850 -15.25 11.93 19.57
C VAL A 850 -14.91 12.73 20.82
N LEU A 851 -15.91 13.31 21.47
CA LEU A 851 -15.79 14.12 22.67
C LEU A 851 -15.69 13.24 23.93
N PRO A 852 -14.79 13.56 24.87
CA PRO A 852 -14.74 12.88 26.16
C PRO A 852 -15.95 13.26 27.03
N SER A 853 -16.51 12.29 27.76
CA SER A 853 -17.60 12.50 28.71
C SER A 853 -17.13 12.23 30.16
N PRO A 854 -17.11 13.23 31.07
CA PRO A 854 -17.54 14.61 30.88
C PRO A 854 -16.48 15.49 30.17
N LEU A 855 -16.94 16.45 29.36
CA LEU A 855 -16.08 17.43 28.69
C LEU A 855 -15.55 18.48 29.69
N PRO A 856 -14.22 18.67 29.83
CA PRO A 856 -13.68 19.65 30.76
C PRO A 856 -14.10 21.09 30.48
N ALA A 857 -14.23 21.89 31.55
CA ALA A 857 -14.78 23.23 31.48
C ALA A 857 -13.91 24.27 30.74
N ASN A 858 -12.66 23.92 30.42
CA ASN A 858 -11.72 24.82 29.74
C ASN A 858 -11.16 24.21 28.45
N ALA A 859 -11.73 23.10 27.98
CA ALA A 859 -11.29 22.46 26.74
C ALA A 859 -11.78 23.25 25.52
N ALA A 860 -10.88 23.52 24.57
CA ALA A 860 -11.15 24.18 23.31
C ALA A 860 -10.57 23.38 22.13
N LEU A 861 -11.11 23.60 20.94
CA LEU A 861 -10.62 23.06 19.69
C LEU A 861 -9.45 23.88 19.18
N TRP A 862 -8.42 23.20 18.69
CA TRP A 862 -7.21 23.79 18.12
C TRP A 862 -6.91 23.15 16.77
N VAL A 863 -6.67 23.97 15.75
CA VAL A 863 -6.34 23.52 14.39
C VAL A 863 -4.91 23.90 14.02
N GLY A 864 -4.23 23.01 13.31
CA GLY A 864 -2.95 23.28 12.67
C GLY A 864 -2.72 22.46 11.42
N LEU A 865 -1.63 22.79 10.71
CA LEU A 865 -1.15 22.04 9.55
C LEU A 865 0.31 21.61 9.76
N TYR A 866 0.69 20.45 9.20
CA TYR A 866 2.08 19.98 9.17
C TYR A 866 2.41 19.29 7.85
N SER A 867 3.70 19.28 7.47
CA SER A 867 4.16 18.60 6.24
C SER A 867 4.24 17.08 6.47
N PRO A 868 3.67 16.24 5.59
CA PRO A 868 3.81 14.79 5.68
C PRO A 868 5.27 14.32 5.69
N ALA A 869 6.18 15.10 5.07
CA ALA A 869 7.61 14.79 5.00
C ALA A 869 8.33 15.02 6.35
N ASP A 870 7.81 15.91 7.19
CA ASP A 870 8.31 16.13 8.56
C ASP A 870 7.12 16.40 9.51
N PRO A 871 6.52 15.34 10.08
CA PRO A 871 5.36 15.45 10.97
C PRO A 871 5.60 16.27 12.25
N ASN A 872 6.86 16.55 12.60
CA ASN A 872 7.21 17.38 13.75
C ASN A 872 7.28 18.87 13.41
N SER A 873 7.25 19.22 12.12
CA SER A 873 7.30 20.60 11.63
C SER A 873 5.90 21.09 11.30
N ARG A 874 5.37 21.95 12.19
CA ARG A 874 4.09 22.63 11.96
C ARG A 874 4.29 23.85 11.07
N LEU A 875 3.24 24.20 10.34
CA LEU A 875 3.14 25.47 9.64
C LEU A 875 2.90 26.60 10.65
N PRO A 876 3.68 27.71 10.60
CA PRO A 876 3.46 28.86 11.45
C PRO A 876 2.02 29.38 11.35
N ALA A 877 1.32 29.52 12.48
CA ALA A 877 -0.04 30.07 12.50
C ALA A 877 -0.05 31.51 13.04
N ALA A 878 -0.90 32.37 12.51
CA ALA A 878 -1.10 33.74 12.98
C ALA A 878 -2.57 34.19 12.84
N GLN A 879 -2.94 35.26 13.55
CA GLN A 879 -4.22 35.95 13.40
C GLN A 879 -3.95 37.45 13.37
N ALA A 880 -4.46 38.15 12.35
CA ALA A 880 -4.14 39.57 12.09
C ALA A 880 -2.64 39.91 12.16
N GLY A 881 -1.80 39.01 11.65
CA GLY A 881 -0.34 39.17 11.64
C GLY A 881 0.35 38.94 12.99
N VAL A 882 -0.40 38.59 14.04
CA VAL A 882 0.16 38.21 15.34
C VAL A 882 0.38 36.69 15.38
N PRO A 883 1.62 36.21 15.56
CA PRO A 883 1.90 34.77 15.66
C PRO A 883 1.16 34.11 16.82
N LEU A 884 0.57 32.95 16.57
CA LEU A 884 -0.17 32.18 17.55
C LEU A 884 0.73 31.19 18.29
N PRO A 885 0.50 30.97 19.60
CA PRO A 885 1.29 30.05 20.40
C PRO A 885 1.18 28.62 19.85
N ASN A 886 2.31 27.90 19.83
CA ASN A 886 2.43 26.53 19.32
C ASN A 886 1.98 26.34 17.85
N GLN A 887 1.81 27.45 17.11
CA GLN A 887 1.37 27.47 15.72
C GLN A 887 -0.02 26.83 15.54
N LEU A 888 -0.96 27.17 16.43
CA LEU A 888 -2.32 26.62 16.45
C LEU A 888 -3.37 27.73 16.44
N ALA A 889 -4.43 27.56 15.64
CA ALA A 889 -5.61 28.40 15.66
C ALA A 889 -6.66 27.89 16.65
N PRO A 890 -7.13 28.68 17.63
CA PRO A 890 -8.22 28.30 18.52
C PRO A 890 -9.60 28.47 17.84
N LEU A 891 -10.43 27.43 17.86
CA LEU A 891 -11.79 27.43 17.28
C LEU A 891 -12.92 27.43 18.33
N GLY A 892 -12.62 27.77 19.59
CA GLY A 892 -13.65 27.79 20.65
C GLY A 892 -14.03 26.40 21.18
N ARG A 893 -15.19 26.28 21.83
CA ARG A 893 -15.63 25.04 22.50
C ARG A 893 -16.45 24.16 21.57
N PRO A 894 -16.45 22.83 21.76
CA PRO A 894 -17.33 21.91 21.04
C PRO A 894 -18.81 22.34 21.11
N GLY A 895 -19.49 22.39 19.95
CA GLY A 895 -20.91 22.72 19.85
C GLY A 895 -21.23 24.21 19.86
N GLU A 896 -20.23 25.08 20.03
CA GLU A 896 -20.34 26.50 19.68
C GLU A 896 -20.00 26.64 18.19
N SER A 897 -20.95 27.11 17.37
CA SER A 897 -20.61 27.70 16.08
C SER A 897 -19.78 28.97 16.36
N GLY A 898 -18.82 29.31 15.50
CA GLY A 898 -18.01 30.53 15.68
C GLY A 898 -18.86 31.78 15.95
N PRO A 899 -18.26 32.84 16.56
CA PRO A 899 -19.00 34.04 16.94
C PRO A 899 -19.71 34.70 15.76
#